data_AF-G9ZP59-F1
#
_entry.id   AF-G9ZP59-F1
#
_cell.length_a   1.000
_cell.length_b   1.000
_cell.length_c   1.000
_cell.angle_alpha   90.00
_cell.angle_beta   90.00
_cell.angle_gamma   90.00
#
_symmetry.space_group_name_H-M   'P 1'
#
loop_
_entity.id
_entity.type
_entity.pdbx_description
1 polymer ?
#
loop_
_entity_poly.entity_id
_entity_poly.type
_entity_poly.pdbx_seq_one_letter_code
_entity_poly.pdbx_strand_id
1 'polypeptide(L)'
;MGKIIMLSMSQTKRHRLYAVLLILIPLLTVTLLFMIVGVAPFGPKNLLISDLSTQYLQFFAELRRQLLNLSFSSYSFLISIGDSLIPIYAYYLLSPLNLIVVFFSPAKLPIAIDLIIWAKMILCCISMSSFLTLKYRRYDFMAICGGLAYGLCGFVSMYFYDLMWLDALIILPMLVYGLEKLYNQNKMSLYVLCLAFTIVTNYYMGYVICGFCLIYMAYLIKKNQPQNVAFNKYMQTQWGRVGRFLWYSLISGMLAAVVLVPTAIAMMATGKKDIHLKNFLVKGTFGPSFTVNLGFGGNDFAGRLVHNPSLFTGSLFIIMGIAYFFSKRIKNRDKQASAVLLGSIFFGMWLLPLNTMWHMFQKPAGFPFRMVFLFSFALIMIAYEGYLKGIFADSRVVIWSAVSLGGAISIGYIWANLFSEKMRPFQFKTPQLFVHNFIYFLAMGFIILTTIAIISLTNRELSSKVILTGILTFELLMNFFVATMDAPFINQQRFERGYNQSEQAVKQVDRLNFTKDKFYRLLILDTPYRNIYPVPYSAYNDSLLFENHGISSYSSTLNSHTHSVLADLGFSSRNIRRIDMLGGSVIANHLLGIKYYYMIGKHTRRLSIRQNAAQLGFMTNNQIQHVQFHRNHVFDNLNRLVQAEAGNSRQYVIAPTVSRYSERMTRGVYHYKLQLRANTTGPHYLYLPKIRLYHVSMWVNGAKLSQTYSGLGTEMIPIGYLQKHQMTTVHLQSTKKLGSMPNVTAGVNLPAFERVVAQSKDHQFNMRAADDINEHGAHFRGTVNVDQQDRTLLMSFPYDKGWQLHVDGRPHRLIKVAGGLTGAQLTPGKHQLAFNYHIRGLLSGAIISAFGLVLLGISMVWRKHHR
;
A
#
# COMPACT_ATOMS: atom_id res chain seq x y z
N MET A 1 17.90 7.66 -48.42
CA MET A 1 18.29 6.22 -48.49
C MET A 1 17.30 5.25 -47.84
N GLY A 2 16.70 5.53 -46.67
CA GLY A 2 15.76 4.59 -46.00
C GLY A 2 14.42 4.32 -46.71
N LYS A 3 13.96 5.21 -47.61
CA LYS A 3 12.70 5.06 -48.36
C LYS A 3 12.71 3.89 -49.34
N ILE A 4 13.87 3.60 -49.94
CA ILE A 4 14.05 2.52 -50.94
C ILE A 4 14.05 1.14 -50.25
N ILE A 5 14.56 1.05 -49.02
CA ILE A 5 14.65 -0.22 -48.28
C ILE A 5 13.27 -0.64 -47.73
N MET A 6 12.43 0.29 -47.26
CA MET A 6 11.09 -0.06 -46.74
C MET A 6 10.03 -0.27 -47.84
N LEU A 7 10.16 0.39 -49.00
CA LEU A 7 9.24 0.23 -50.13
C LEU A 7 9.46 -1.08 -50.90
N SER A 8 10.67 -1.65 -50.89
CA SER A 8 10.99 -2.95 -51.50
C SER A 8 10.70 -4.16 -50.59
N MET A 9 10.30 -3.94 -49.33
CA MET A 9 9.99 -5.01 -48.38
C MET A 9 8.58 -5.57 -48.58
N SER A 10 8.48 -6.89 -48.67
CA SER A 10 7.20 -7.61 -48.61
C SER A 10 6.40 -7.27 -47.34
N GLN A 11 5.08 -7.36 -47.38
CA GLN A 11 4.21 -7.09 -46.21
C GLN A 11 4.64 -7.88 -44.96
N THR A 12 5.09 -9.12 -45.15
CA THR A 12 5.63 -9.98 -44.08
C THR A 12 6.86 -9.38 -43.41
N LYS A 13 7.79 -8.80 -44.17
CA LYS A 13 9.00 -8.13 -43.64
C LYS A 13 8.63 -6.86 -42.84
N ARG A 14 7.62 -6.11 -43.28
CA ARG A 14 7.13 -4.92 -42.56
C ARG A 14 6.47 -5.27 -41.22
N HIS A 15 5.67 -6.33 -41.17
CA HIS A 15 5.06 -6.79 -39.91
C HIS A 15 6.12 -7.27 -38.90
N ARG A 16 7.13 -8.01 -39.37
CA ARG A 16 8.25 -8.44 -38.51
C ARG A 16 9.03 -7.24 -37.96
N LEU A 17 9.37 -6.27 -38.80
CA LEU A 17 10.04 -5.05 -38.35
C LEU A 17 9.21 -4.26 -37.34
N TYR A 18 7.90 -4.12 -37.59
CA TYR A 18 6.99 -3.49 -36.62
C TYR A 18 6.99 -4.20 -35.27
N ALA A 19 6.91 -5.54 -35.26
CA ALA A 19 6.93 -6.32 -34.03
C ALA A 19 8.23 -6.12 -33.23
N VAL A 20 9.38 -6.05 -33.92
CA VAL A 20 10.67 -5.72 -33.29
C VAL A 20 10.65 -4.31 -32.70
N LEU A 21 10.20 -3.31 -33.46
CA LEU A 21 10.15 -1.92 -33.01
C LEU A 21 9.20 -1.71 -31.82
N LEU A 22 8.07 -2.43 -31.81
CA LEU A 22 7.08 -2.40 -30.73
C LEU A 22 7.66 -2.81 -29.37
N ILE A 23 8.70 -3.66 -29.38
CA ILE A 23 9.41 -4.09 -28.17
C ILE A 23 10.63 -3.20 -27.91
N LEU A 24 11.44 -2.97 -28.94
CA LEU A 24 12.73 -2.30 -28.82
C LEU A 24 12.60 -0.84 -28.40
N ILE A 25 11.63 -0.10 -28.94
CA ILE A 25 11.46 1.32 -28.61
C ILE A 25 11.09 1.51 -27.13
N PRO A 26 10.03 0.87 -26.59
CA PRO A 26 9.76 0.93 -25.16
C PRO A 26 10.94 0.50 -24.28
N LEU A 27 11.63 -0.58 -24.65
CA LEU A 27 12.81 -1.07 -23.94
C LEU A 27 13.89 0.01 -23.84
N LEU A 28 14.27 0.60 -24.97
CA LEU A 28 15.29 1.65 -25.02
C LEU A 28 14.85 2.91 -24.29
N THR A 29 13.60 3.36 -24.46
CA THR A 29 13.09 4.57 -23.81
C THR A 29 13.04 4.44 -22.29
N VAL A 30 12.50 3.34 -21.76
CA VAL A 30 12.41 3.14 -20.29
C VAL A 30 13.80 2.88 -19.70
N THR A 31 14.69 2.21 -20.42
CA THR A 31 16.09 2.05 -19.98
C THR A 31 16.82 3.39 -19.96
N LEU A 32 16.65 4.23 -20.97
CA LEU A 32 17.17 5.59 -21.00
C LEU A 32 16.64 6.42 -19.83
N LEU A 33 15.36 6.29 -19.50
CA LEU A 33 14.79 6.93 -18.33
C LEU A 33 15.50 6.52 -17.04
N PHE A 34 15.70 5.21 -16.83
CA PHE A 34 16.39 4.70 -15.64
C PHE A 34 17.86 5.16 -15.59
N MET A 35 18.53 5.26 -16.75
CA MET A 35 19.88 5.84 -16.85
C MET A 35 19.89 7.33 -16.47
N ILE A 36 18.95 8.13 -16.98
CA ILE A 36 18.84 9.58 -16.68
C ILE A 36 18.60 9.81 -15.18
N VAL A 37 17.69 9.06 -14.58
CA VAL A 37 17.39 9.18 -13.14
C VAL A 37 18.53 8.60 -12.28
N GLY A 38 19.29 7.65 -12.84
CA GLY A 38 20.41 6.96 -12.19
C GLY A 38 19.98 5.78 -11.31
N VAL A 39 18.93 5.05 -11.72
CA VAL A 39 18.34 3.92 -11.00
C VAL A 39 19.09 2.62 -11.29
N ALA A 40 19.32 1.81 -10.26
CA ALA A 40 20.01 0.53 -10.34
C ALA A 40 19.25 -0.46 -11.25
N PRO A 41 19.95 -1.32 -12.01
CA PRO A 41 21.41 -1.47 -12.08
C PRO A 41 22.11 -0.44 -13.00
N PHE A 42 21.37 0.47 -13.63
CA PHE A 42 21.89 1.44 -14.60
C PHE A 42 22.51 2.70 -13.96
N GLY A 43 22.40 2.82 -12.64
CA GLY A 43 23.00 3.89 -11.86
C GLY A 43 23.08 3.53 -10.37
N PRO A 44 23.57 4.46 -9.53
CA PRO A 44 23.87 4.16 -8.13
C PRO A 44 22.67 4.25 -7.19
N LYS A 45 21.50 4.74 -7.65
CA LYS A 45 20.31 4.97 -6.81
C LYS A 45 19.34 3.79 -6.89
N ASN A 46 18.49 3.60 -5.89
CA ASN A 46 17.35 2.69 -5.96
C ASN A 46 16.03 3.40 -5.63
N LEU A 47 14.90 2.78 -5.97
CA LEU A 47 13.57 3.38 -5.84
C LEU A 47 12.94 3.20 -4.45
N LEU A 48 13.72 2.92 -3.40
CA LEU A 48 13.20 2.75 -2.04
C LEU A 48 12.70 4.07 -1.42
N ILE A 49 11.52 4.50 -1.87
CA ILE A 49 10.85 5.73 -1.45
C ILE A 49 9.43 5.43 -0.97
N SER A 50 8.87 6.30 -0.13
CA SER A 50 7.48 6.22 0.33
C SER A 50 7.12 4.83 0.94
N ASP A 51 6.10 4.15 0.43
CA ASP A 51 5.64 2.86 0.95
C ASP A 51 6.56 1.70 0.48
N LEU A 52 7.32 1.88 -0.60
CA LEU A 52 8.25 0.87 -1.13
C LEU A 52 9.38 0.57 -0.14
N SER A 53 9.90 1.59 0.55
CA SER A 53 10.94 1.41 1.57
C SER A 53 10.46 0.81 2.88
N THR A 54 9.20 1.04 3.26
CA THR A 54 8.68 0.73 4.61
C THR A 54 7.72 -0.46 4.67
N GLN A 55 7.19 -0.89 3.52
CA GLN A 55 6.28 -2.04 3.41
C GLN A 55 6.78 -3.04 2.36
N TYR A 56 6.94 -2.59 1.12
CA TYR A 56 7.01 -3.53 -0.01
C TYR A 56 8.32 -4.30 0.02
N LEU A 57 9.47 -3.64 0.24
CA LEU A 57 10.77 -4.32 0.39
C LEU A 57 10.70 -5.49 1.38
N GLN A 58 10.07 -5.29 2.53
CA GLN A 58 9.93 -6.29 3.58
C GLN A 58 8.98 -7.42 3.17
N PHE A 59 7.88 -7.11 2.48
CA PHE A 59 6.98 -8.13 1.94
C PHE A 59 7.65 -8.96 0.84
N PHE A 60 8.50 -8.35 0.01
CA PHE A 60 9.29 -9.04 -1.00
C PHE A 60 10.38 -9.91 -0.38
N ALA A 61 11.00 -9.48 0.73
CA ALA A 61 11.98 -10.28 1.45
C ALA A 61 11.33 -11.57 1.99
N GLU A 62 10.13 -11.44 2.57
CA GLU A 62 9.35 -12.58 3.03
C GLU A 62 8.88 -13.48 1.89
N LEU A 63 8.35 -12.92 0.80
CA LEU A 63 7.99 -13.70 -0.39
C LEU A 63 9.17 -14.52 -0.91
N ARG A 64 10.33 -13.87 -1.03
CA ARG A 64 11.57 -14.51 -1.48
C ARG A 64 11.95 -15.69 -0.57
N ARG A 65 11.93 -15.48 0.75
CA ARG A 65 12.25 -16.52 1.74
C ARG A 65 11.33 -17.74 1.58
N GLN A 66 10.02 -17.50 1.52
CA GLN A 66 9.05 -18.58 1.35
C GLN A 66 9.18 -19.30 0.00
N LEU A 67 9.49 -18.58 -1.09
CA LEU A 67 9.72 -19.18 -2.40
C LEU A 67 10.98 -20.07 -2.41
N LEU A 68 12.06 -19.64 -1.77
CA LEU A 68 13.32 -20.40 -1.72
C LEU A 68 13.21 -21.63 -0.81
N ASN A 69 12.46 -21.53 0.28
CA ASN A 69 12.28 -22.63 1.24
C ASN A 69 11.05 -23.51 0.92
N LEU A 70 10.28 -23.16 -0.13
CA LEU A 70 9.01 -23.81 -0.49
C LEU A 70 8.01 -23.87 0.68
N SER A 71 8.08 -22.89 1.59
CA SER A 71 7.34 -22.82 2.85
C SER A 71 6.31 -21.68 2.82
N PHE A 72 5.17 -21.90 2.15
CA PHE A 72 4.11 -20.89 2.08
C PHE A 72 3.24 -20.91 3.34
N SER A 73 3.49 -19.97 4.26
CA SER A 73 2.68 -19.84 5.48
C SER A 73 1.56 -18.82 5.30
N SER A 74 0.34 -19.18 5.72
CA SER A 74 -0.80 -18.25 5.73
C SER A 74 -0.80 -17.26 6.90
N TYR A 75 0.05 -17.49 7.90
CA TYR A 75 0.13 -16.72 9.13
C TYR A 75 1.60 -16.53 9.52
N SER A 76 1.98 -15.35 10.00
CA SER A 76 3.37 -15.07 10.37
C SER A 76 3.48 -14.31 11.67
N PHE A 77 4.38 -14.78 12.54
CA PHE A 77 4.77 -14.12 13.78
C PHE A 77 5.87 -13.07 13.59
N LEU A 78 6.34 -12.88 12.35
CA LEU A 78 7.25 -11.79 11.95
C LEU A 78 6.50 -10.47 11.73
N ILE A 79 5.18 -10.49 11.58
CA ILE A 79 4.35 -9.28 11.48
C ILE A 79 3.55 -9.06 12.76
N SER A 80 3.71 -7.88 13.37
CA SER A 80 3.09 -7.57 14.66
C SER A 80 3.35 -8.68 15.69
N ILE A 81 2.37 -9.04 16.52
CA ILE A 81 2.42 -10.20 17.42
C ILE A 81 1.93 -11.51 16.78
N GLY A 82 1.81 -11.53 15.45
CA GLY A 82 1.13 -12.57 14.68
C GLY A 82 -0.05 -12.00 13.90
N ASP A 83 -0.08 -12.16 12.58
CA ASP A 83 -1.23 -11.81 11.74
C ASP A 83 -1.27 -12.67 10.46
N SER A 84 -2.42 -12.66 9.77
CA SER A 84 -2.61 -13.36 8.50
C SER A 84 -1.83 -12.69 7.37
N LEU A 85 -1.11 -13.48 6.56
CA LEU A 85 -0.43 -13.01 5.36
C LEU A 85 -1.34 -12.94 4.13
N ILE A 86 -2.56 -13.49 4.19
CA ILE A 86 -3.48 -13.57 3.04
C ILE A 86 -3.81 -12.20 2.44
N PRO A 87 -4.15 -11.16 3.23
CA PRO A 87 -4.28 -9.81 2.70
C PRO A 87 -3.03 -9.25 2.02
N ILE A 88 -1.85 -9.58 2.55
CA ILE A 88 -0.58 -9.08 2.02
C ILE A 88 -0.32 -9.72 0.67
N TYR A 89 -0.54 -11.04 0.53
CA TYR A 89 -0.42 -11.71 -0.76
C TYR A 89 -1.37 -11.12 -1.79
N ALA A 90 -2.67 -11.10 -1.48
CA ALA A 90 -3.73 -10.73 -2.42
C ALA A 90 -3.69 -9.27 -2.89
N TYR A 91 -3.11 -8.37 -2.08
CA TYR A 91 -2.97 -6.97 -2.45
C TYR A 91 -1.59 -6.63 -3.05
N TYR A 92 -0.51 -7.24 -2.57
CA TYR A 92 0.86 -6.80 -2.91
C TYR A 92 1.67 -7.80 -3.76
N LEU A 93 1.50 -9.11 -3.58
CA LEU A 93 2.53 -10.08 -3.96
C LEU A 93 2.16 -11.06 -5.08
N LEU A 94 0.89 -11.18 -5.48
CA LEU A 94 0.44 -12.19 -6.47
C LEU A 94 0.79 -11.86 -7.95
N SER A 95 1.60 -10.84 -8.22
CA SER A 95 2.11 -10.59 -9.58
C SER A 95 3.17 -11.65 -9.95
N PRO A 96 3.09 -12.28 -11.14
CA PRO A 96 4.07 -13.29 -11.55
C PRO A 96 5.48 -12.71 -11.76
N LEU A 97 5.59 -11.41 -12.06
CA LEU A 97 6.90 -10.75 -12.19
C LEU A 97 7.65 -10.69 -10.86
N ASN A 98 6.95 -10.84 -9.74
CA ASN A 98 7.58 -10.85 -8.43
C ASN A 98 8.51 -12.06 -8.25
N LEU A 99 8.38 -13.12 -9.06
CA LEU A 99 9.30 -14.27 -9.05
C LEU A 99 10.76 -13.85 -9.33
N ILE A 100 11.01 -12.70 -9.95
CA ILE A 100 12.36 -12.17 -10.19
C ILE A 100 13.18 -12.06 -8.89
N VAL A 101 12.53 -11.85 -7.74
CA VAL A 101 13.24 -11.66 -6.46
C VAL A 101 14.06 -12.86 -5.99
N VAL A 102 13.73 -14.07 -6.46
CA VAL A 102 14.46 -15.30 -6.07
C VAL A 102 15.90 -15.30 -6.58
N PHE A 103 16.19 -14.56 -7.65
CA PHE A 103 17.52 -14.48 -8.27
C PHE A 103 18.47 -13.48 -7.58
N PHE A 104 18.01 -12.78 -6.55
CA PHE A 104 18.79 -11.75 -5.86
C PHE A 104 18.99 -12.12 -4.39
N SER A 105 20.04 -11.63 -3.74
CA SER A 105 20.20 -11.73 -2.29
C SER A 105 19.36 -10.65 -1.58
N PRO A 106 19.06 -10.77 -0.28
CA PRO A 106 18.32 -9.75 0.46
C PRO A 106 18.91 -8.33 0.34
N ALA A 107 20.25 -8.20 0.37
CA ALA A 107 20.94 -6.92 0.17
C ALA A 107 20.70 -6.31 -1.22
N LYS A 108 20.53 -7.14 -2.25
CA LYS A 108 20.29 -6.73 -3.65
C LYS A 108 18.81 -6.71 -4.03
N LEU A 109 17.92 -6.98 -3.09
CA LEU A 109 16.47 -6.99 -3.31
C LEU A 109 15.92 -5.66 -3.87
N PRO A 110 16.47 -4.47 -3.53
CA PRO A 110 16.03 -3.24 -4.18
C PRO A 110 16.27 -3.23 -5.69
N ILE A 111 17.39 -3.81 -6.17
CA ILE A 111 17.67 -3.94 -7.62
C ILE A 111 16.61 -4.83 -8.28
N ALA A 112 16.22 -5.94 -7.64
CA ALA A 112 15.19 -6.82 -8.16
C ALA A 112 13.85 -6.07 -8.33
N ILE A 113 13.48 -5.29 -7.33
CA ILE A 113 12.27 -4.46 -7.33
C ILE A 113 12.34 -3.39 -8.42
N ASP A 114 13.47 -2.69 -8.55
CA ASP A 114 13.68 -1.69 -9.60
C ASP A 114 13.53 -2.32 -11.00
N LEU A 115 14.07 -3.52 -11.22
CA LEU A 115 13.91 -4.29 -12.45
C LEU A 115 12.46 -4.75 -12.70
N ILE A 116 11.71 -5.12 -11.66
CA ILE A 116 10.29 -5.43 -11.78
C ILE A 116 9.51 -4.20 -12.26
N ILE A 117 9.76 -3.03 -11.68
CA ILE A 117 9.13 -1.76 -12.10
C ILE A 117 9.49 -1.45 -13.55
N TRP A 118 10.77 -1.52 -13.90
CA TRP A 118 11.29 -1.33 -15.26
C TRP A 118 10.56 -2.24 -16.27
N ALA A 119 10.48 -3.54 -15.99
CA ALA A 119 9.81 -4.50 -16.84
C ALA A 119 8.30 -4.20 -16.97
N LYS A 120 7.63 -3.85 -15.85
CA LYS A 120 6.20 -3.52 -15.86
C LYS A 120 5.90 -2.27 -16.70
N MET A 121 6.73 -1.24 -16.63
CA MET A 121 6.59 -0.03 -17.45
C MET A 121 6.73 -0.34 -18.95
N ILE A 122 7.71 -1.17 -19.32
CA ILE A 122 7.88 -1.63 -20.71
C ILE A 122 6.65 -2.43 -21.18
N LEU A 123 6.13 -3.32 -20.34
CA LEU A 123 4.95 -4.12 -20.65
C LEU A 123 3.68 -3.27 -20.79
N CYS A 124 3.53 -2.17 -20.03
CA CYS A 124 2.45 -1.21 -20.23
C CYS A 124 2.51 -0.61 -21.65
N CYS A 125 3.69 -0.19 -22.10
CA CYS A 125 3.89 0.35 -23.45
C CYS A 125 3.56 -0.67 -24.54
N ILE A 126 4.07 -1.90 -24.39
CA ILE A 126 3.87 -3.01 -25.33
C ILE A 126 2.39 -3.38 -25.41
N SER A 127 1.71 -3.50 -24.25
CA SER A 127 0.30 -3.89 -24.18
C SER A 127 -0.60 -2.88 -24.89
N MET A 128 -0.41 -1.58 -24.63
CA MET A 128 -1.19 -0.55 -25.29
C MET A 128 -0.90 -0.44 -26.80
N SER A 129 0.37 -0.55 -27.21
CA SER A 129 0.74 -0.58 -28.64
C SER A 129 0.09 -1.75 -29.36
N SER A 130 0.10 -2.93 -28.72
CA SER A 130 -0.51 -4.16 -29.22
C SER A 130 -2.02 -4.01 -29.32
N PHE A 131 -2.67 -3.44 -28.31
CA PHE A 131 -4.10 -3.15 -28.31
C PHE A 131 -4.51 -2.28 -29.50
N LEU A 132 -3.84 -1.14 -29.70
CA LEU A 132 -4.14 -0.22 -30.81
C LEU A 132 -3.99 -0.94 -32.16
N THR A 133 -2.91 -1.70 -32.33
CA THR A 133 -2.65 -2.47 -33.56
C THR A 133 -3.73 -3.53 -33.81
N LEU A 134 -4.07 -4.33 -32.78
CA LEU A 134 -5.02 -5.43 -32.87
C LEU A 134 -6.47 -4.97 -33.06
N LYS A 135 -6.84 -3.85 -32.41
CA LYS A 135 -8.18 -3.25 -32.51
C LYS A 135 -8.42 -2.65 -33.89
N TYR A 136 -7.49 -1.83 -34.37
CA TYR A 136 -7.68 -1.08 -35.61
C TYR A 136 -7.10 -1.79 -36.85
N ARG A 137 -6.41 -2.93 -36.67
CA ARG A 137 -5.76 -3.72 -37.73
C ARG A 137 -4.77 -2.89 -38.57
N ARG A 138 -4.02 -2.02 -37.91
CA ARG A 138 -3.03 -1.13 -38.53
C ARG A 138 -1.70 -1.22 -37.80
N TYR A 139 -0.66 -1.65 -38.50
CA TYR A 139 0.73 -1.72 -38.01
C TYR A 139 1.42 -0.38 -38.22
N ASP A 140 1.01 0.61 -37.44
CA ASP A 140 1.49 1.99 -37.59
C ASP A 140 2.34 2.44 -36.41
N PHE A 141 3.38 3.21 -36.71
CA PHE A 141 4.33 3.74 -35.73
C PHE A 141 3.64 4.59 -34.65
N MET A 142 2.57 5.32 -35.01
CA MET A 142 1.78 6.10 -34.06
C MET A 142 1.12 5.23 -32.96
N ALA A 143 0.89 3.94 -33.22
CA ALA A 143 0.42 3.02 -32.18
C ALA A 143 1.50 2.76 -31.12
N ILE A 144 2.79 2.72 -31.53
CA ILE A 144 3.93 2.61 -30.60
C ILE A 144 4.04 3.89 -29.76
N CYS A 145 3.84 5.06 -30.38
CA CYS A 145 3.75 6.34 -29.64
C CYS A 145 2.63 6.31 -28.60
N GLY A 146 1.48 5.71 -28.93
CA GLY A 146 0.38 5.51 -27.99
C GLY A 146 0.74 4.58 -26.83
N GLY A 147 1.57 3.57 -27.10
CA GLY A 147 2.21 2.75 -26.07
C GLY A 147 3.06 3.56 -25.12
N LEU A 148 4.03 4.32 -25.65
CA LEU A 148 4.90 5.17 -24.85
C LEU A 148 4.11 6.16 -24.00
N ALA A 149 3.14 6.85 -24.62
CA ALA A 149 2.25 7.78 -23.93
C ALA A 149 1.47 7.14 -22.77
N TYR A 150 1.12 5.85 -22.88
CA TYR A 150 0.42 5.12 -21.83
C TYR A 150 1.36 4.61 -20.73
N GLY A 151 2.46 3.96 -21.09
CA GLY A 151 3.41 3.41 -20.12
C GLY A 151 4.25 4.47 -19.41
N LEU A 152 4.26 5.72 -19.89
CA LEU A 152 4.88 6.88 -19.26
C LEU A 152 3.87 8.01 -18.96
N CYS A 153 2.58 7.70 -18.89
CA CYS A 153 1.56 8.69 -18.56
C CYS A 153 1.73 9.24 -17.13
N GLY A 154 0.99 10.30 -16.81
CA GLY A 154 1.00 10.96 -15.53
C GLY A 154 0.67 10.05 -14.34
N PHE A 155 -0.12 8.98 -14.53
CA PHE A 155 -0.32 7.96 -13.51
C PHE A 155 0.99 7.24 -13.18
N VAL A 156 1.71 6.78 -14.20
CA VAL A 156 2.95 6.01 -14.03
C VAL A 156 4.02 6.89 -13.42
N SER A 157 4.19 8.14 -13.88
CA SER A 157 5.18 9.04 -13.30
C SER A 157 4.94 9.34 -11.82
N MET A 158 3.69 9.30 -11.36
CA MET A 158 3.33 9.54 -9.95
C MET A 158 3.37 8.29 -9.07
N TYR A 159 3.05 7.13 -9.62
CA TYR A 159 2.76 5.92 -8.84
C TYR A 159 3.56 4.68 -9.26
N PHE A 160 4.62 4.81 -10.08
CA PHE A 160 5.41 3.66 -10.55
C PHE A 160 5.94 2.77 -9.42
N TYR A 161 6.24 3.35 -8.25
CA TYR A 161 6.74 2.63 -7.08
C TYR A 161 5.65 1.84 -6.34
N ASP A 162 4.36 2.12 -6.59
CA ASP A 162 3.23 1.28 -6.22
C ASP A 162 3.07 0.15 -7.26
N LEU A 163 4.13 -0.66 -7.38
CA LEU A 163 4.35 -1.61 -8.46
C LEU A 163 3.26 -2.68 -8.65
N MET A 164 2.49 -2.98 -7.61
CA MET A 164 1.36 -3.95 -7.67
C MET A 164 0.18 -3.40 -8.49
N TRP A 165 0.12 -2.09 -8.72
CA TRP A 165 -0.91 -1.46 -9.54
C TRP A 165 -0.59 -1.54 -11.03
N LEU A 166 0.68 -1.63 -11.41
CA LEU A 166 1.10 -1.66 -12.81
C LEU A 166 0.62 -2.92 -13.53
N ASP A 167 0.37 -4.04 -12.84
CA ASP A 167 -0.24 -5.24 -13.44
C ASP A 167 -1.60 -4.91 -14.08
N ALA A 168 -2.41 -4.09 -13.42
CA ALA A 168 -3.71 -3.66 -13.94
C ALA A 168 -3.56 -2.83 -15.22
N LEU A 169 -2.52 -1.99 -15.32
CA LEU A 169 -2.23 -1.21 -16.52
C LEU A 169 -1.75 -2.11 -17.67
N ILE A 170 -0.92 -3.11 -17.38
CA ILE A 170 -0.45 -4.08 -18.38
C ILE A 170 -1.64 -4.85 -18.95
N ILE A 171 -2.58 -5.28 -18.10
CA ILE A 171 -3.70 -6.15 -18.52
C ILE A 171 -4.83 -5.36 -19.20
N LEU A 172 -5.07 -4.11 -18.78
CA LEU A 172 -6.22 -3.30 -19.23
C LEU A 172 -6.38 -3.25 -20.76
N PRO A 173 -5.36 -2.92 -21.59
CA PRO A 173 -5.55 -2.85 -23.03
C PRO A 173 -6.01 -4.18 -23.65
N MET A 174 -5.43 -5.30 -23.20
CA MET A 174 -5.82 -6.63 -23.66
C MET A 174 -7.21 -7.05 -23.16
N LEU A 175 -7.56 -6.67 -21.93
CA LEU A 175 -8.90 -6.87 -21.36
C LEU A 175 -9.96 -6.15 -22.20
N VAL A 176 -9.72 -4.89 -22.55
CA VAL A 176 -10.63 -4.08 -23.36
C VAL A 176 -10.78 -4.67 -24.76
N TYR A 177 -9.69 -5.15 -25.37
CA TYR A 177 -9.77 -5.91 -26.62
C TYR A 177 -10.61 -7.17 -26.49
N GLY A 178 -10.47 -7.90 -25.38
CA GLY A 178 -11.31 -9.04 -25.02
C GLY A 178 -12.78 -8.66 -24.91
N LEU A 179 -13.09 -7.53 -24.26
CA LEU A 179 -14.45 -7.01 -24.11
C LEU A 179 -15.07 -6.64 -25.47
N GLU A 180 -14.30 -6.04 -26.39
CA GLU A 180 -14.78 -5.78 -27.75
C GLU A 180 -15.00 -7.05 -28.56
N LYS A 181 -14.15 -8.07 -28.38
CA LYS A 181 -14.34 -9.40 -28.98
C LYS A 181 -15.58 -10.09 -28.43
N LEU A 182 -15.87 -9.93 -27.15
CA LEU A 182 -17.09 -10.43 -26.54
C LEU A 182 -18.31 -9.71 -27.14
N TYR A 183 -18.28 -8.39 -27.19
CA TYR A 183 -19.38 -7.58 -27.71
C TYR A 183 -19.67 -7.83 -29.21
N ASN A 184 -18.63 -7.85 -30.05
CA ASN A 184 -18.78 -7.94 -31.51
C ASN A 184 -18.82 -9.37 -32.05
N GLN A 185 -18.06 -10.31 -31.46
CA GLN A 185 -17.84 -11.66 -32.01
C GLN A 185 -18.31 -12.77 -31.06
N ASN A 186 -18.93 -12.41 -29.93
CA ASN A 186 -19.28 -13.32 -28.84
C ASN A 186 -18.07 -14.07 -28.25
N LYS A 187 -16.82 -13.64 -28.50
CA LYS A 187 -15.59 -14.33 -28.06
C LYS A 187 -15.23 -13.90 -26.63
N MET A 188 -15.52 -14.77 -25.66
CA MET A 188 -15.40 -14.47 -24.23
C MET A 188 -14.02 -14.72 -23.60
N SER A 189 -13.21 -15.65 -24.12
CA SER A 189 -12.05 -16.21 -23.40
C SER A 189 -11.05 -15.16 -22.95
N LEU A 190 -10.66 -14.25 -23.84
CA LEU A 190 -9.71 -13.18 -23.53
C LEU A 190 -10.26 -12.23 -22.45
N TYR A 191 -11.55 -11.90 -22.51
CA TYR A 191 -12.18 -11.04 -21.50
C TYR A 191 -12.18 -11.71 -20.13
N VAL A 192 -12.63 -12.97 -20.06
CA VAL A 192 -12.75 -13.72 -18.80
C VAL A 192 -11.38 -13.92 -18.15
N LEU A 193 -10.39 -14.38 -18.92
CA LEU A 193 -9.06 -14.65 -18.41
C LEU A 193 -8.34 -13.38 -17.96
N CYS A 194 -8.40 -12.29 -18.75
CA CYS A 194 -7.79 -11.03 -18.36
C CYS A 194 -8.47 -10.44 -17.11
N LEU A 195 -9.80 -10.48 -17.01
CA LEU A 195 -10.49 -9.94 -15.85
C LEU A 195 -10.20 -10.76 -14.58
N ALA A 196 -10.27 -12.09 -14.66
CA ALA A 196 -9.91 -12.97 -13.55
C ALA A 196 -8.45 -12.75 -13.12
N PHE A 197 -7.52 -12.67 -14.08
CA PHE A 197 -6.10 -12.45 -13.80
C PHE A 197 -5.85 -11.10 -13.11
N THR A 198 -6.46 -10.00 -13.60
CA THR A 198 -6.38 -8.69 -12.93
C THR A 198 -6.82 -8.77 -11.47
N ILE A 199 -7.98 -9.40 -11.22
CA ILE A 199 -8.54 -9.55 -9.87
C ILE A 199 -7.60 -10.36 -8.96
N VAL A 200 -7.03 -11.45 -9.47
CA VAL A 200 -6.08 -12.28 -8.72
C VAL A 200 -4.78 -11.52 -8.40
N THR A 201 -4.22 -10.81 -9.38
CA THR A 201 -2.97 -10.04 -9.17
C THR A 201 -3.16 -8.88 -8.20
N ASN A 202 -4.33 -8.23 -8.24
CA ASN A 202 -4.67 -7.14 -7.34
C ASN A 202 -6.19 -6.94 -7.30
N TYR A 203 -6.85 -7.38 -6.22
CA TYR A 203 -8.31 -7.29 -6.12
C TYR A 203 -8.84 -5.84 -6.14
N TYR A 204 -8.04 -4.89 -5.63
CA TYR A 204 -8.42 -3.49 -5.54
C TYR A 204 -8.47 -2.84 -6.93
N MET A 205 -7.44 -3.03 -7.76
CA MET A 205 -7.45 -2.58 -9.14
C MET A 205 -8.41 -3.39 -10.01
N GLY A 206 -8.62 -4.67 -9.68
CA GLY A 206 -9.69 -5.49 -10.26
C GLY A 206 -11.07 -4.86 -10.07
N TYR A 207 -11.39 -4.37 -8.87
CA TYR A 207 -12.63 -3.64 -8.59
C TYR A 207 -12.77 -2.37 -9.45
N VAL A 208 -11.72 -1.55 -9.53
CA VAL A 208 -11.68 -0.36 -10.38
C VAL A 208 -11.95 -0.74 -11.84
N ILE A 209 -11.27 -1.76 -12.37
CA ILE A 209 -11.45 -2.20 -13.76
C ILE A 209 -12.84 -2.80 -14.00
N CYS A 210 -13.46 -3.47 -13.03
CA CYS A 210 -14.85 -3.93 -13.15
C CYS A 210 -15.80 -2.75 -13.40
N GLY A 211 -15.67 -1.66 -12.63
CA GLY A 211 -16.45 -0.43 -12.84
C GLY A 211 -16.20 0.18 -14.22
N PHE A 212 -14.94 0.22 -14.66
CA PHE A 212 -14.59 0.68 -16.01
C PHE A 212 -15.21 -0.17 -17.11
N CYS A 213 -15.28 -1.50 -16.95
CA CYS A 213 -15.90 -2.38 -17.93
C CYS A 213 -17.37 -2.04 -18.17
N LEU A 214 -18.11 -1.66 -17.11
CA LEU A 214 -19.50 -1.20 -17.23
C LEU A 214 -19.58 0.07 -18.09
N ILE A 215 -18.72 1.07 -17.80
CA ILE A 215 -18.65 2.33 -18.55
C ILE A 215 -18.24 2.06 -20.01
N TYR A 216 -17.28 1.17 -20.24
CA TYR A 216 -16.82 0.80 -21.57
C TYR A 216 -17.88 0.05 -22.36
N MET A 217 -18.67 -0.81 -21.71
CA MET A 217 -19.82 -1.46 -22.35
C MET A 217 -20.86 -0.43 -22.80
N ALA A 218 -21.17 0.57 -21.96
CA ALA A 218 -22.06 1.67 -22.34
C ALA A 218 -21.51 2.48 -23.53
N TYR A 219 -20.19 2.71 -23.56
CA TYR A 219 -19.50 3.31 -24.71
C TYR A 219 -19.69 2.50 -25.99
N LEU A 220 -19.43 1.18 -25.96
CA LEU A 220 -19.58 0.32 -27.14
C LEU A 220 -21.02 0.30 -27.67
N ILE A 221 -21.97 0.25 -26.75
CA ILE A 221 -23.39 0.30 -27.06
C ILE A 221 -23.73 1.62 -27.77
N LYS A 222 -23.41 2.77 -27.15
CA LYS A 222 -23.72 4.09 -27.74
C LYS A 222 -23.01 4.30 -29.07
N LYS A 223 -21.75 3.88 -29.18
CA LYS A 223 -20.95 4.00 -30.40
C LYS A 223 -21.51 3.17 -31.56
N ASN A 224 -22.10 2.01 -31.29
CA ASN A 224 -22.66 1.14 -32.33
C ASN A 224 -24.15 1.39 -32.61
N GLN A 225 -24.79 2.33 -31.92
CA GLN A 225 -26.19 2.70 -32.14
C GLN A 225 -26.44 3.15 -33.59
N PRO A 226 -27.37 2.53 -34.34
CA PRO A 226 -27.77 3.01 -35.68
C PRO A 226 -28.32 4.44 -35.62
N GLN A 227 -28.05 5.26 -36.64
CA GLN A 227 -28.41 6.69 -36.62
C GLN A 227 -29.92 6.95 -36.50
N ASN A 228 -30.75 6.09 -37.11
CA ASN A 228 -32.20 6.31 -37.21
C ASN A 228 -33.01 5.55 -36.15
N VAL A 229 -32.35 4.99 -35.12
CA VAL A 229 -33.02 4.18 -34.09
C VAL A 229 -32.92 4.89 -32.75
N ALA A 230 -34.07 5.15 -32.13
CA ALA A 230 -34.17 5.70 -30.78
C ALA A 230 -33.39 4.84 -29.78
N PHE A 231 -32.69 5.47 -28.83
CA PHE A 231 -31.79 4.77 -27.90
C PHE A 231 -32.51 3.68 -27.09
N ASN A 232 -33.73 3.94 -26.64
CA ASN A 232 -34.52 2.98 -25.85
C ASN A 232 -34.85 1.71 -26.64
N LYS A 233 -35.27 1.85 -27.92
CA LYS A 233 -35.52 0.71 -28.81
C LYS A 233 -34.22 -0.05 -29.10
N TYR A 234 -33.13 0.67 -29.32
CA TYR A 234 -31.82 0.03 -29.49
C TYR A 234 -31.39 -0.73 -28.23
N MET A 235 -31.63 -0.21 -27.01
CA MET A 235 -31.29 -0.88 -25.76
C MET A 235 -31.96 -2.23 -25.60
N GLN A 236 -33.23 -2.35 -25.98
CA GLN A 236 -33.95 -3.62 -25.94
C GLN A 236 -33.22 -4.69 -26.76
N THR A 237 -32.68 -4.34 -27.93
CA THR A 237 -31.90 -5.28 -28.77
C THR A 237 -30.53 -5.65 -28.19
N GLN A 238 -29.98 -4.82 -27.30
CA GLN A 238 -28.64 -5.03 -26.73
C GLN A 238 -28.67 -5.84 -25.42
N TRP A 239 -29.85 -6.11 -24.83
CA TRP A 239 -29.96 -6.78 -23.53
C TRP A 239 -29.28 -8.16 -23.50
N GLY A 240 -29.35 -8.92 -24.59
CA GLY A 240 -28.62 -10.19 -24.71
C GLY A 240 -27.10 -10.04 -24.73
N ARG A 241 -26.55 -8.90 -25.17
CA ARG A 241 -25.10 -8.60 -25.07
C ARG A 241 -24.73 -8.16 -23.65
N VAL A 242 -25.57 -7.36 -23.01
CA VAL A 242 -25.40 -6.95 -21.61
C VAL A 242 -25.45 -8.16 -20.69
N GLY A 243 -26.43 -9.04 -20.83
CA GLY A 243 -26.56 -10.26 -20.05
C GLY A 243 -25.34 -11.18 -20.18
N ARG A 244 -24.85 -11.40 -21.41
CA ARG A 244 -23.60 -12.16 -21.64
C ARG A 244 -22.39 -11.52 -20.97
N PHE A 245 -22.27 -10.20 -21.06
CA PHE A 245 -21.20 -9.48 -20.38
C PHE A 245 -21.25 -9.67 -18.87
N LEU A 246 -22.41 -9.42 -18.24
CA LEU A 246 -22.60 -9.63 -16.80
C LEU A 246 -22.30 -11.08 -16.40
N TRP A 247 -22.75 -12.05 -17.19
CA TRP A 247 -22.50 -13.47 -16.96
C TRP A 247 -21.01 -13.82 -16.99
N TYR A 248 -20.28 -13.36 -18.02
CA TYR A 248 -18.84 -13.61 -18.11
C TYR A 248 -18.02 -12.79 -17.10
N SER A 249 -18.48 -11.61 -16.69
CA SER A 249 -17.90 -10.88 -15.56
C SER A 249 -18.07 -11.65 -14.25
N LEU A 250 -19.25 -12.22 -14.01
CA LEU A 250 -19.53 -13.07 -12.84
C LEU A 250 -18.62 -14.29 -12.83
N ILE A 251 -18.53 -15.02 -13.95
CA ILE A 251 -17.60 -16.16 -14.06
C ILE A 251 -16.16 -15.72 -13.77
N SER A 252 -15.71 -14.57 -14.26
CA SER A 252 -14.36 -14.06 -13.97
C SER A 252 -14.13 -13.83 -12.48
N GLY A 253 -15.13 -13.27 -11.78
CA GLY A 253 -15.10 -13.12 -10.32
C GLY A 253 -15.12 -14.47 -9.59
N MET A 254 -15.88 -15.44 -10.08
CA MET A 254 -15.91 -16.79 -9.54
C MET A 254 -14.56 -17.49 -9.69
N LEU A 255 -13.90 -17.39 -10.86
CA LEU A 255 -12.56 -17.94 -11.06
C LEU A 255 -11.55 -17.38 -10.05
N ALA A 256 -11.67 -16.09 -9.72
CA ALA A 256 -10.83 -15.44 -8.71
C ALA A 256 -11.27 -15.68 -7.25
N ALA A 257 -12.36 -16.42 -7.00
CA ALA A 257 -12.95 -16.59 -5.66
C ALA A 257 -12.00 -17.26 -4.66
N VAL A 258 -11.12 -18.15 -5.11
CA VAL A 258 -10.08 -18.79 -4.28
C VAL A 258 -9.18 -17.77 -3.57
N VAL A 259 -8.95 -16.61 -4.16
CA VAL A 259 -8.23 -15.48 -3.53
C VAL A 259 -9.23 -14.50 -2.91
N LEU A 260 -10.25 -14.10 -3.68
CA LEU A 260 -11.19 -13.05 -3.26
C LEU A 260 -11.94 -13.36 -1.98
N VAL A 261 -12.43 -14.58 -1.78
CA VAL A 261 -13.26 -14.94 -0.62
C VAL A 261 -12.45 -14.90 0.67
N PRO A 262 -11.27 -15.56 0.77
CA PRO A 262 -10.39 -15.39 1.92
C PRO A 262 -10.01 -13.93 2.19
N THR A 263 -9.64 -13.19 1.14
CA THR A 263 -9.24 -11.79 1.28
C THR A 263 -10.40 -10.94 1.78
N ALA A 264 -11.62 -11.12 1.28
CA ALA A 264 -12.79 -10.39 1.75
C ALA A 264 -13.04 -10.65 3.25
N ILE A 265 -12.95 -11.90 3.69
CA ILE A 265 -13.11 -12.27 5.11
C ILE A 265 -12.03 -11.61 5.98
N ALA A 266 -10.77 -11.65 5.54
CA ALA A 266 -9.67 -11.01 6.26
C ALA A 266 -9.77 -9.47 6.27
N MET A 267 -10.24 -8.86 5.17
CA MET A 267 -10.47 -7.41 5.04
C MET A 267 -11.52 -6.89 6.01
N MET A 268 -12.56 -7.66 6.32
CA MET A 268 -13.54 -7.27 7.34
C MET A 268 -12.96 -7.13 8.74
N ALA A 269 -11.80 -7.73 9.04
CA ALA A 269 -11.10 -7.57 10.32
C ALA A 269 -10.24 -6.30 10.38
N THR A 270 -10.04 -5.60 9.26
CA THR A 270 -9.24 -4.37 9.20
C THR A 270 -10.04 -3.14 9.60
N GLY A 271 -9.35 -2.03 9.86
CA GLY A 271 -9.98 -0.77 10.27
C GLY A 271 -10.73 -0.03 9.15
N LYS A 272 -10.95 -0.65 7.98
CA LYS A 272 -11.60 -0.05 6.79
C LYS A 272 -13.06 -0.48 6.59
N LYS A 273 -13.69 -1.08 7.61
CA LYS A 273 -15.08 -1.56 7.53
C LYS A 273 -16.14 -0.46 7.65
N ASP A 274 -15.82 0.65 8.33
CA ASP A 274 -16.82 1.66 8.71
C ASP A 274 -17.06 2.66 7.58
N ILE A 275 -18.33 2.86 7.20
CA ILE A 275 -18.73 3.85 6.20
C ILE A 275 -18.96 5.19 6.89
N HIS A 276 -18.23 6.23 6.49
CA HIS A 276 -18.42 7.58 7.02
C HIS A 276 -19.31 8.41 6.09
N LEU A 277 -20.49 8.83 6.56
CA LEU A 277 -21.46 9.64 5.78
C LEU A 277 -20.85 10.93 5.19
N LYS A 278 -19.88 11.53 5.87
CA LYS A 278 -19.14 12.72 5.38
C LYS A 278 -18.39 12.47 4.06
N ASN A 279 -18.11 11.22 3.72
CA ASN A 279 -17.46 10.83 2.46
C ASN A 279 -18.43 10.79 1.26
N PHE A 280 -19.73 11.02 1.49
CA PHE A 280 -20.78 11.02 0.47
C PHE A 280 -21.43 12.40 0.29
N LEU A 281 -20.80 13.46 0.80
CA LEU A 281 -21.23 14.83 0.51
C LEU A 281 -20.97 15.18 -0.97
N VAL A 282 -21.95 15.77 -1.64
CA VAL A 282 -21.83 16.22 -3.04
C VAL A 282 -20.90 17.43 -3.10
N LYS A 283 -19.62 17.17 -3.33
CA LYS A 283 -18.56 18.19 -3.38
C LYS A 283 -17.48 17.81 -4.40
N GLY A 284 -16.97 18.79 -5.13
CA GLY A 284 -15.79 18.65 -5.99
C GLY A 284 -14.52 18.33 -5.17
N THR A 285 -13.77 17.32 -5.58
CA THR A 285 -12.52 16.87 -4.95
C THR A 285 -11.30 17.67 -5.41
N PHE A 286 -11.39 18.36 -6.55
CA PHE A 286 -10.38 19.26 -7.11
C PHE A 286 -11.05 20.46 -7.83
N GLY A 287 -10.31 21.57 -7.94
CA GLY A 287 -10.74 22.80 -8.62
C GLY A 287 -10.03 23.01 -9.97
N PRO A 288 -10.22 24.17 -10.63
CA PRO A 288 -9.69 24.45 -11.96
C PRO A 288 -8.17 24.28 -12.14
N SER A 289 -7.38 24.34 -11.06
CA SER A 289 -5.94 24.06 -11.09
C SER A 289 -5.57 22.67 -11.62
N PHE A 290 -6.52 21.74 -11.70
CA PHE A 290 -6.27 20.42 -12.27
C PHE A 290 -5.79 20.48 -13.72
N THR A 291 -6.17 21.50 -14.50
CA THR A 291 -5.83 21.56 -15.94
C THR A 291 -4.33 21.68 -16.19
N VAL A 292 -3.54 22.14 -15.20
CA VAL A 292 -2.06 22.12 -15.26
C VAL A 292 -1.54 20.70 -15.44
N ASN A 293 -2.27 19.69 -14.94
CA ASN A 293 -1.91 18.28 -15.06
C ASN A 293 -2.17 17.70 -16.47
N LEU A 294 -2.74 18.49 -17.38
CA LEU A 294 -2.77 18.20 -18.81
C LEU A 294 -1.45 18.60 -19.49
N GLY A 295 -0.65 19.45 -18.85
CA GLY A 295 0.67 19.85 -19.30
C GLY A 295 1.77 19.04 -18.63
N PHE A 296 2.95 19.11 -19.24
CA PHE A 296 4.20 18.65 -18.66
C PHE A 296 4.43 19.26 -17.26
N GLY A 297 4.92 18.45 -16.31
CA GLY A 297 5.39 18.92 -15.00
C GLY A 297 4.29 19.38 -14.04
N GLY A 298 3.03 19.00 -14.29
CA GLY A 298 1.91 19.34 -13.41
C GLY A 298 1.91 18.65 -12.05
N ASN A 299 2.82 17.70 -11.81
CA ASN A 299 3.04 17.06 -10.51
C ASN A 299 4.52 16.81 -10.23
N ASP A 300 4.83 16.71 -8.94
CA ASP A 300 6.14 16.35 -8.41
C ASP A 300 6.02 15.29 -7.29
N PHE A 301 7.17 14.80 -6.83
CA PHE A 301 7.21 13.85 -5.72
C PHE A 301 6.65 14.43 -4.41
N ALA A 302 6.76 15.75 -4.19
CA ALA A 302 6.24 16.42 -3.00
C ALA A 302 4.71 16.35 -2.93
N GLY A 303 4.03 16.39 -4.07
CA GLY A 303 2.57 16.25 -4.23
C GLY A 303 2.04 14.81 -4.19
N ARG A 304 2.89 13.77 -4.14
CA ARG A 304 2.43 12.36 -4.31
C ARG A 304 1.26 11.90 -3.43
N LEU A 305 1.12 12.41 -2.20
CA LEU A 305 0.07 11.98 -1.26
C LEU A 305 -1.22 12.79 -1.38
N VAL A 306 -1.14 14.02 -1.87
CA VAL A 306 -2.30 14.90 -2.06
C VAL A 306 -1.96 15.70 -3.30
N HIS A 307 -2.75 15.53 -4.36
CA HIS A 307 -2.55 16.19 -5.66
C HIS A 307 -3.80 16.08 -6.51
N ASN A 308 -3.86 16.88 -7.58
CA ASN A 308 -4.89 16.83 -8.62
C ASN A 308 -4.69 15.59 -9.53
N PRO A 309 -5.71 15.14 -10.30
CA PRO A 309 -5.56 13.97 -11.17
C PRO A 309 -4.44 14.17 -12.20
N SER A 310 -3.48 13.24 -12.25
CA SER A 310 -2.34 13.29 -13.17
C SER A 310 -2.74 12.83 -14.57
N LEU A 311 -3.35 13.73 -15.35
CA LEU A 311 -3.99 13.44 -16.64
C LEU A 311 -3.02 13.42 -17.85
N PHE A 312 -1.76 13.79 -17.64
CA PHE A 312 -0.78 13.95 -18.71
C PHE A 312 -0.55 12.65 -19.50
N THR A 313 -0.59 12.72 -20.82
CA THR A 313 -0.30 11.59 -21.74
C THR A 313 0.59 12.03 -22.92
N GLY A 314 1.34 13.12 -22.74
CA GLY A 314 2.02 13.82 -23.84
C GLY A 314 1.08 14.78 -24.58
N SER A 315 1.60 15.96 -24.92
CA SER A 315 0.88 17.01 -25.63
C SER A 315 0.26 16.50 -26.95
N LEU A 316 0.97 15.62 -27.66
CA LEU A 316 0.50 15.00 -28.91
C LEU A 316 -0.87 14.32 -28.76
N PHE A 317 -1.02 13.42 -27.78
CA PHE A 317 -2.27 12.66 -27.59
C PHE A 317 -3.38 13.51 -27.00
N ILE A 318 -3.06 14.54 -26.21
CA ILE A 318 -4.06 15.46 -25.67
C ILE A 318 -4.60 16.39 -26.77
N ILE A 319 -3.72 16.95 -27.61
CA ILE A 319 -4.12 17.75 -28.78
C ILE A 319 -4.95 16.90 -29.73
N MET A 320 -4.54 15.67 -30.03
CA MET A 320 -5.31 14.72 -30.85
C MET A 320 -6.68 14.40 -30.24
N GLY A 321 -6.74 14.23 -28.92
CA GLY A 321 -7.98 13.98 -28.18
C GLY A 321 -8.96 15.16 -28.26
N ILE A 322 -8.49 16.40 -28.15
CA ILE A 322 -9.32 17.60 -28.32
C ILE A 322 -9.74 17.75 -29.79
N ALA A 323 -8.80 17.56 -30.72
CA ALA A 323 -9.05 17.62 -32.17
C ALA A 323 -10.10 16.60 -32.63
N TYR A 324 -10.20 15.44 -31.98
CA TYR A 324 -11.26 14.47 -32.22
C TYR A 324 -12.66 15.07 -32.03
N PHE A 325 -12.86 15.92 -31.02
CA PHE A 325 -14.15 16.56 -30.76
C PHE A 325 -14.44 17.73 -31.70
N PHE A 326 -13.43 18.46 -32.14
CA PHE A 326 -13.61 19.58 -33.08
C PHE A 326 -13.69 19.16 -34.55
N SER A 327 -13.09 18.03 -34.93
CA SER A 327 -13.05 17.62 -36.34
C SER A 327 -14.43 17.23 -36.90
N LYS A 328 -14.76 17.72 -38.10
CA LYS A 328 -15.95 17.31 -38.85
C LYS A 328 -15.83 15.91 -39.46
N ARG A 329 -14.62 15.33 -39.50
CA ARG A 329 -14.37 13.95 -39.98
C ARG A 329 -14.88 12.87 -39.02
N ILE A 330 -15.17 13.26 -37.78
CA ILE A 330 -15.69 12.37 -36.75
C ILE A 330 -17.20 12.55 -36.63
N LYS A 331 -17.94 11.44 -36.69
CA LYS A 331 -19.41 11.45 -36.55
C LYS A 331 -19.80 11.94 -35.15
N ASN A 332 -20.84 12.76 -35.05
CA ASN A 332 -21.34 13.29 -33.77
C ASN A 332 -21.70 12.18 -32.75
N ARG A 333 -22.23 11.04 -33.22
CA ARG A 333 -22.48 9.87 -32.35
C ARG A 333 -21.19 9.35 -31.71
N ASP A 334 -20.11 9.23 -32.48
CA ASP A 334 -18.83 8.74 -31.98
C ASP A 334 -18.22 9.75 -30.99
N LYS A 335 -18.45 11.06 -31.20
CA LYS A 335 -18.10 12.12 -30.23
C LYS A 335 -18.90 11.98 -28.94
N GLN A 336 -20.23 11.84 -29.02
CA GLN A 336 -21.08 11.66 -27.86
C GLN A 336 -20.69 10.42 -27.04
N ALA A 337 -20.44 9.28 -27.71
CA ALA A 337 -19.98 8.08 -27.03
C ALA A 337 -18.64 8.31 -26.30
N SER A 338 -17.65 8.88 -26.99
CA SER A 338 -16.35 9.21 -26.39
C SER A 338 -16.45 10.23 -25.25
N ALA A 339 -17.35 11.21 -25.35
CA ALA A 339 -17.62 12.19 -24.30
C ALA A 339 -18.21 11.52 -23.04
N VAL A 340 -19.14 10.58 -23.20
CA VAL A 340 -19.68 9.80 -22.08
C VAL A 340 -18.59 8.95 -21.42
N LEU A 341 -17.71 8.32 -22.20
CA LEU A 341 -16.60 7.52 -21.67
C LEU A 341 -15.63 8.35 -20.82
N LEU A 342 -15.07 9.42 -21.39
CA LEU A 342 -14.13 10.28 -20.69
C LEU A 342 -14.80 11.05 -19.54
N GLY A 343 -16.01 11.56 -19.78
CA GLY A 343 -16.79 12.30 -18.80
C GLY A 343 -17.12 11.45 -17.57
N SER A 344 -17.54 10.20 -17.73
CA SER A 344 -17.86 9.31 -16.60
C SER A 344 -16.66 9.07 -15.68
N ILE A 345 -15.47 8.91 -16.27
CA ILE A 345 -14.22 8.76 -15.48
C ILE A 345 -13.86 10.08 -14.80
N PHE A 346 -13.94 11.21 -15.51
CA PHE A 346 -13.65 12.53 -14.97
C PHE A 346 -14.58 12.91 -13.80
N PHE A 347 -15.90 12.80 -13.99
CA PHE A 347 -16.89 13.02 -12.93
C PHE A 347 -16.73 12.01 -11.78
N GLY A 348 -16.33 10.78 -12.10
CA GLY A 348 -15.95 9.77 -11.12
C GLY A 348 -14.80 10.19 -10.22
N MET A 349 -13.82 10.93 -10.74
CA MET A 349 -12.74 11.53 -9.93
C MET A 349 -13.21 12.80 -9.20
N TRP A 350 -14.00 13.64 -9.87
CA TRP A 350 -14.33 14.98 -9.40
C TRP A 350 -15.37 14.99 -8.27
N LEU A 351 -16.44 14.20 -8.36
CA LEU A 351 -17.47 14.19 -7.33
C LEU A 351 -17.05 13.28 -6.18
N LEU A 352 -16.96 13.82 -4.96
CA LEU A 352 -16.54 13.07 -3.76
C LEU A 352 -17.31 11.75 -3.56
N PRO A 353 -18.64 11.65 -3.72
CA PRO A 353 -19.35 10.39 -3.55
C PRO A 353 -18.92 9.35 -4.59
N LEU A 354 -18.77 9.75 -5.86
CA LEU A 354 -18.32 8.86 -6.92
C LEU A 354 -16.87 8.45 -6.72
N ASN A 355 -16.00 9.38 -6.30
CA ASN A 355 -14.60 9.07 -5.99
C ASN A 355 -14.51 8.06 -4.83
N THR A 356 -15.34 8.23 -3.80
CA THR A 356 -15.47 7.28 -2.69
C THR A 356 -15.95 5.90 -3.19
N MET A 357 -16.91 5.85 -4.13
CA MET A 357 -17.35 4.60 -4.76
C MET A 357 -16.23 3.90 -5.54
N TRP A 358 -15.41 4.63 -6.31
CA TRP A 358 -14.22 4.10 -6.98
C TRP A 358 -13.19 3.49 -6.01
N HIS A 359 -13.22 3.90 -4.75
CA HIS A 359 -12.33 3.45 -3.69
C HIS A 359 -13.01 2.48 -2.72
N MET A 360 -13.94 1.65 -3.22
CA MET A 360 -14.70 0.65 -2.44
C MET A 360 -15.44 1.28 -1.25
N PHE A 361 -16.11 2.41 -1.49
CA PHE A 361 -16.91 3.15 -0.51
C PHE A 361 -16.09 3.77 0.65
N GLN A 362 -14.77 3.87 0.48
CA GLN A 362 -13.86 4.47 1.45
C GLN A 362 -13.14 5.67 0.86
N LYS A 363 -13.00 6.75 1.63
CA LYS A 363 -12.21 7.90 1.19
C LYS A 363 -10.73 7.51 1.13
N PRO A 364 -10.03 7.75 0.01
CA PRO A 364 -8.61 7.38 -0.10
C PRO A 364 -7.73 8.14 0.89
N ALA A 365 -6.81 7.42 1.53
CA ALA A 365 -5.76 7.97 2.38
C ALA A 365 -4.44 8.01 1.59
N GLY A 366 -4.21 9.12 0.88
CA GLY A 366 -3.13 9.24 -0.08
C GLY A 366 -3.50 8.67 -1.45
N PHE A 367 -2.81 9.11 -2.50
CA PHE A 367 -3.00 8.68 -3.88
C PHE A 367 -4.47 8.78 -4.32
N PRO A 368 -5.07 9.99 -4.34
CA PRO A 368 -6.52 10.17 -4.40
C PRO A 368 -7.19 9.75 -5.71
N PHE A 369 -6.45 9.63 -6.82
CA PHE A 369 -7.01 9.46 -8.16
C PHE A 369 -6.44 8.22 -8.87
N ARG A 370 -6.51 7.06 -8.21
CA ARG A 370 -5.97 5.78 -8.71
C ARG A 370 -6.57 5.31 -10.04
N MET A 371 -7.76 5.79 -10.41
CA MET A 371 -8.45 5.44 -11.65
C MET A 371 -8.04 6.30 -12.85
N VAL A 372 -7.15 7.29 -12.69
CA VAL A 372 -6.78 8.22 -13.78
C VAL A 372 -6.10 7.53 -14.98
N PHE A 373 -5.44 6.38 -14.78
CA PHE A 373 -4.89 5.60 -15.90
C PHE A 373 -5.96 5.11 -16.89
N LEU A 374 -7.20 4.93 -16.45
CA LEU A 374 -8.33 4.59 -17.32
C LEU A 374 -8.67 5.75 -18.26
N PHE A 375 -8.55 6.99 -17.76
CA PHE A 375 -8.70 8.19 -18.58
C PHE A 375 -7.59 8.28 -19.62
N SER A 376 -6.33 8.06 -19.22
CA SER A 376 -5.18 8.02 -20.13
C SER A 376 -5.36 6.97 -21.23
N PHE A 377 -5.77 5.75 -20.87
CA PHE A 377 -6.09 4.69 -21.82
C PHE A 377 -7.17 5.12 -22.83
N ALA A 378 -8.31 5.61 -22.33
CA ALA A 378 -9.43 6.01 -23.16
C ALA A 378 -9.08 7.19 -24.08
N LEU A 379 -8.34 8.18 -23.58
CA LEU A 379 -7.88 9.34 -24.33
C LEU A 379 -6.98 8.93 -25.49
N ILE A 380 -5.94 8.12 -25.22
CA ILE A 380 -5.01 7.65 -26.24
C ILE A 380 -5.75 6.82 -27.30
N MET A 381 -6.69 5.98 -26.88
CA MET A 381 -7.51 5.17 -27.80
C MET A 381 -8.36 6.02 -28.77
N ILE A 382 -9.05 7.05 -28.27
CA ILE A 382 -9.89 7.91 -29.11
C ILE A 382 -9.03 8.85 -29.98
N ALA A 383 -7.91 9.32 -29.45
CA ALA A 383 -6.95 10.15 -30.17
C ALA A 383 -6.38 9.38 -31.36
N TYR A 384 -5.99 8.12 -31.16
CA TYR A 384 -5.52 7.25 -32.24
C TYR A 384 -6.61 6.96 -33.28
N GLU A 385 -7.87 6.77 -32.86
CA GLU A 385 -8.99 6.66 -33.81
C GLU A 385 -9.18 7.92 -34.66
N GLY A 386 -9.08 9.10 -34.03
CA GLY A 386 -9.12 10.37 -34.73
C GLY A 386 -7.99 10.51 -35.75
N TYR A 387 -6.77 10.15 -35.35
CA TYR A 387 -5.61 10.11 -36.24
C TYR A 387 -5.88 9.25 -37.48
N LEU A 388 -6.42 8.03 -37.31
CA LEU A 388 -6.76 7.15 -38.42
C LEU A 388 -7.86 7.73 -39.34
N LYS A 389 -8.75 8.57 -38.81
CA LYS A 389 -9.77 9.29 -39.59
C LYS A 389 -9.23 10.58 -40.23
N GLY A 390 -7.94 10.87 -40.11
CA GLY A 390 -7.26 11.97 -40.82
C GLY A 390 -7.50 13.35 -40.22
N ILE A 391 -7.63 13.46 -38.88
CA ILE A 391 -7.86 14.76 -38.21
C ILE A 391 -6.74 15.80 -38.46
N PHE A 392 -5.52 15.35 -38.77
CA PHE A 392 -4.39 16.25 -39.06
C PHE A 392 -4.50 16.98 -40.40
N ALA A 393 -5.36 16.52 -41.32
CA ALA A 393 -5.56 17.20 -42.60
C ALA A 393 -6.19 18.59 -42.46
N ASP A 394 -6.77 18.92 -41.30
CA ASP A 394 -7.34 20.22 -40.99
C ASP A 394 -6.47 20.94 -39.97
N SER A 395 -5.53 21.76 -40.46
CA SER A 395 -4.61 22.53 -39.61
C SER A 395 -5.35 23.48 -38.66
N ARG A 396 -6.53 24.00 -39.05
CA ARG A 396 -7.31 24.89 -38.17
C ARG A 396 -7.82 24.13 -36.96
N VAL A 397 -8.29 22.89 -37.14
CA VAL A 397 -8.71 22.04 -36.02
C VAL A 397 -7.55 21.76 -35.06
N VAL A 398 -6.34 21.49 -35.59
CA VAL A 398 -5.16 21.25 -34.75
C VAL A 398 -4.77 22.51 -33.96
N ILE A 399 -4.74 23.68 -34.59
CA ILE A 399 -4.42 24.96 -33.93
C ILE A 399 -5.44 25.26 -32.82
N TRP A 400 -6.74 25.18 -33.11
CA TRP A 400 -7.78 25.44 -32.10
C TRP A 400 -7.72 24.45 -30.94
N SER A 401 -7.31 23.21 -31.19
CA SER A 401 -7.10 22.21 -30.14
C SER A 401 -5.92 22.56 -29.24
N ALA A 402 -4.81 23.01 -29.82
CA ALA A 402 -3.64 23.47 -29.09
C ALA A 402 -3.92 24.75 -28.29
N VAL A 403 -4.63 25.72 -28.87
CA VAL A 403 -5.07 26.94 -28.17
C VAL A 403 -6.00 26.61 -27.01
N SER A 404 -6.93 25.67 -27.19
CA SER A 404 -7.82 25.22 -26.11
C SER A 404 -7.06 24.56 -24.97
N LEU A 405 -6.07 23.72 -25.29
CA LEU A 405 -5.20 23.10 -24.29
C LEU A 405 -4.35 24.13 -23.55
N GLY A 406 -3.70 25.04 -24.28
CA GLY A 406 -2.91 26.13 -23.73
C GLY A 406 -3.75 27.01 -22.80
N GLY A 407 -4.91 27.47 -23.28
CA GLY A 407 -5.85 28.27 -22.49
C GLY A 407 -6.34 27.55 -21.23
N ALA A 408 -6.66 26.26 -21.30
CA ALA A 408 -7.04 25.46 -20.13
C ALA A 408 -5.90 25.41 -19.09
N ILE A 409 -4.66 25.15 -19.53
CA ILE A 409 -3.49 25.14 -18.64
C ILE A 409 -3.23 26.53 -18.05
N SER A 410 -3.37 27.61 -18.83
CA SER A 410 -3.24 28.99 -18.33
C SER A 410 -4.26 29.33 -17.26
N ILE A 411 -5.53 28.93 -17.43
CA ILE A 411 -6.58 29.09 -16.40
C ILE A 411 -6.18 28.34 -15.13
N GLY A 412 -5.73 27.10 -15.26
CA GLY A 412 -5.29 26.29 -14.11
C GLY A 412 -4.07 26.89 -13.40
N TYR A 413 -3.11 27.40 -14.16
CA TYR A 413 -1.90 28.06 -13.66
C TYR A 413 -2.24 29.34 -12.89
N ILE A 414 -3.09 30.21 -13.45
CA ILE A 414 -3.57 31.42 -12.78
C ILE A 414 -4.29 31.04 -11.49
N TRP A 415 -5.22 30.08 -11.55
CA TRP A 415 -5.98 29.63 -10.39
C TRP A 415 -5.08 29.04 -9.30
N ALA A 416 -4.13 28.19 -9.66
CA ALA A 416 -3.18 27.59 -8.73
C ALA A 416 -2.42 28.70 -7.98
N ASN A 417 -1.76 29.61 -8.71
CA ASN A 417 -0.96 30.66 -8.11
C ASN A 417 -1.77 31.63 -7.24
N LEU A 418 -2.95 32.08 -7.70
CA LEU A 418 -3.86 32.91 -6.88
C LEU A 418 -4.30 32.19 -5.61
N PHE A 419 -4.64 30.90 -5.72
CA PHE A 419 -5.07 30.13 -4.56
C PHE A 419 -3.91 29.89 -3.59
N SER A 420 -2.70 29.62 -4.07
CA SER A 420 -1.49 29.51 -3.26
C SER A 420 -1.23 30.78 -2.46
N GLU A 421 -1.31 31.94 -3.12
CA GLU A 421 -1.13 33.23 -2.47
C GLU A 421 -2.18 33.47 -1.38
N LYS A 422 -3.46 33.20 -1.66
CA LYS A 422 -4.54 33.30 -0.69
C LYS A 422 -4.37 32.35 0.51
N MET A 423 -3.73 31.20 0.30
CA MET A 423 -3.48 30.20 1.35
C MET A 423 -2.20 30.46 2.15
N ARG A 424 -1.32 31.37 1.69
CA ARG A 424 -0.05 31.73 2.34
C ARG A 424 -0.22 32.18 3.80
N PRO A 425 -1.21 33.03 4.18
CA PRO A 425 -1.42 33.44 5.57
C PRO A 425 -1.76 32.28 6.51
N PHE A 426 -2.36 31.21 5.99
CA PHE A 426 -2.76 30.04 6.76
C PHE A 426 -1.63 29.00 6.92
N GLN A 427 -0.41 29.31 6.44
CA GLN A 427 0.79 28.46 6.53
C GLN A 427 0.60 27.03 6.00
N PHE A 428 -0.35 26.80 5.08
CA PHE A 428 -0.48 25.53 4.39
C PHE A 428 0.68 25.36 3.41
N LYS A 429 1.75 24.66 3.82
CA LYS A 429 2.76 24.13 2.90
C LYS A 429 2.16 22.96 2.11
N THR A 430 1.32 23.25 1.12
CA THR A 430 0.79 22.25 0.18
C THR A 430 1.35 22.52 -1.22
N PRO A 431 2.30 21.69 -1.71
CA PRO A 431 2.97 21.85 -3.01
C PRO A 431 2.01 21.98 -4.20
N GLN A 432 0.82 21.37 -4.10
CA GLN A 432 -0.22 21.37 -5.15
C GLN A 432 -0.77 22.75 -5.54
N LEU A 433 -0.53 23.77 -4.71
CA LEU A 433 -1.11 25.08 -4.95
C LEU A 433 -0.21 25.92 -5.86
N PHE A 434 1.06 25.56 -6.03
CA PHE A 434 2.00 26.37 -6.79
C PHE A 434 2.46 25.65 -8.05
N VAL A 435 2.59 26.40 -9.13
CA VAL A 435 3.14 25.91 -10.40
C VAL A 435 4.25 26.85 -10.78
N HIS A 436 5.46 26.29 -10.94
CA HIS A 436 6.63 27.08 -11.24
C HIS A 436 6.55 27.69 -12.65
N ASN A 437 6.83 28.98 -12.80
CA ASN A 437 6.71 29.72 -14.06
C ASN A 437 7.49 29.03 -15.20
N PHE A 438 8.71 28.56 -14.91
CA PHE A 438 9.52 27.82 -15.88
C PHE A 438 8.82 26.57 -16.43
N ILE A 439 8.16 25.79 -15.57
CA ILE A 439 7.43 24.58 -15.96
C ILE A 439 6.23 24.94 -16.83
N TYR A 440 5.52 26.02 -16.49
CA TYR A 440 4.41 26.54 -17.30
C TYR A 440 4.87 26.94 -18.71
N PHE A 441 5.95 27.73 -18.83
CA PHE A 441 6.49 28.13 -20.13
C PHE A 441 7.01 26.94 -20.94
N LEU A 442 7.63 25.95 -20.28
CA LEU A 442 8.09 24.74 -20.94
C LEU A 442 6.91 23.90 -21.46
N ALA A 443 5.83 23.77 -20.68
CA ALA A 443 4.60 23.11 -21.12
C ALA A 443 3.96 23.83 -22.34
N MET A 444 3.92 25.17 -22.33
CA MET A 444 3.46 25.94 -23.50
C MET A 444 4.37 25.74 -24.71
N GLY A 445 5.69 25.73 -24.50
CA GLY A 445 6.68 25.45 -25.53
C GLY A 445 6.48 24.08 -26.18
N PHE A 446 6.23 23.03 -25.40
CA PHE A 446 5.93 21.70 -25.93
C PHE A 446 4.63 21.65 -26.74
N ILE A 447 3.59 22.35 -26.30
CA ILE A 447 2.32 22.43 -27.05
C ILE A 447 2.55 23.10 -28.40
N ILE A 448 3.26 24.23 -28.42
CA ILE A 448 3.58 24.97 -29.65
C ILE A 448 4.44 24.10 -30.58
N LEU A 449 5.52 23.52 -30.06
CA LEU A 449 6.45 22.67 -30.81
C LEU A 449 5.72 21.46 -31.43
N THR A 450 4.89 20.77 -30.64
CA THR A 450 4.11 19.63 -31.13
C THR A 450 3.08 20.05 -32.17
N THR A 451 2.44 21.22 -32.01
CA THR A 451 1.49 21.76 -32.98
C THR A 451 2.15 22.07 -34.32
N ILE A 452 3.30 22.76 -34.28
CA ILE A 452 4.10 23.06 -35.48
C ILE A 452 4.54 21.74 -36.13
N ALA A 453 5.02 20.78 -35.35
CA ALA A 453 5.43 19.48 -35.86
C ALA A 453 4.27 18.74 -36.53
N ILE A 454 3.07 18.73 -35.93
CA ILE A 454 1.89 18.12 -36.57
C ILE A 454 1.63 18.81 -37.91
N ILE A 455 1.46 20.13 -37.94
CA ILE A 455 1.05 20.87 -39.16
C ILE A 455 2.10 20.77 -40.27
N SER A 456 3.37 21.06 -39.96
CA SER A 456 4.46 21.11 -40.94
C SER A 456 4.83 19.75 -41.51
N LEU A 457 4.53 18.67 -40.78
CA LEU A 457 4.90 17.31 -41.16
C LEU A 457 3.72 16.48 -41.66
N THR A 458 2.49 17.05 -41.67
CA THR A 458 1.30 16.39 -42.21
C THR A 458 1.47 16.22 -43.72
N ASN A 459 1.42 14.96 -44.19
CA ASN A 459 1.67 14.49 -45.57
C ASN A 459 3.12 14.20 -45.99
N ARG A 460 4.09 14.15 -45.06
CA ARG A 460 5.46 13.70 -45.38
C ARG A 460 5.82 12.36 -44.74
N GLU A 461 6.87 11.76 -45.31
CA GLU A 461 7.36 10.38 -45.16
C GLU A 461 7.56 9.90 -43.72
N LEU A 462 8.05 8.66 -43.55
CA LEU A 462 8.42 8.05 -42.26
C LEU A 462 9.19 9.01 -41.31
N SER A 463 10.01 9.92 -41.85
CA SER A 463 10.75 10.95 -41.09
C SER A 463 9.85 11.84 -40.23
N SER A 464 8.67 12.21 -40.71
CA SER A 464 7.68 13.00 -39.97
C SER A 464 7.23 12.32 -38.67
N LYS A 465 7.01 11.00 -38.74
CA LYS A 465 6.57 10.19 -37.60
C LYS A 465 7.70 10.00 -36.58
N VAL A 466 8.94 9.90 -37.04
CA VAL A 466 10.13 9.81 -36.18
C VAL A 466 10.31 11.10 -35.37
N ILE A 467 10.18 12.28 -36.00
CA ILE A 467 10.31 13.58 -35.30
C ILE A 467 9.23 13.73 -34.23
N LEU A 468 7.97 13.48 -34.56
CA LEU A 468 6.86 13.53 -33.58
C LEU A 468 7.10 12.59 -32.40
N THR A 469 7.67 11.42 -32.66
CA THR A 469 8.00 10.45 -31.62
C THR A 469 9.17 10.92 -30.76
N GLY A 470 10.17 11.57 -31.35
CA GLY A 470 11.27 12.19 -30.61
C GLY A 470 10.78 13.27 -29.65
N ILE A 471 9.90 14.17 -30.13
CA ILE A 471 9.29 15.22 -29.30
C ILE A 471 8.47 14.60 -28.17
N LEU A 472 7.56 13.67 -28.47
CA LEU A 472 6.75 12.98 -27.46
C LEU A 472 7.62 12.25 -26.43
N THR A 473 8.63 11.50 -26.89
CA THR A 473 9.51 10.74 -26.02
C THR A 473 10.26 11.68 -25.08
N PHE A 474 10.84 12.75 -25.61
CA PHE A 474 11.53 13.74 -24.80
C PHE A 474 10.59 14.40 -23.79
N GLU A 475 9.37 14.77 -24.19
CA GLU A 475 8.35 15.34 -23.31
C GLU A 475 7.97 14.38 -22.16
N LEU A 476 7.76 13.09 -22.46
CA LEU A 476 7.43 12.06 -21.46
C LEU A 476 8.60 11.80 -20.50
N LEU A 477 9.83 11.71 -21.01
CA LEU A 477 11.03 11.51 -20.20
C LEU A 477 11.24 12.71 -19.26
N MET A 478 11.11 13.93 -19.79
CA MET A 478 11.17 15.14 -18.99
C MET A 478 10.09 15.14 -17.91
N ASN A 479 8.84 14.77 -18.24
CA ASN A 479 7.76 14.75 -17.26
C ASN A 479 8.06 13.79 -16.11
N PHE A 480 8.57 12.60 -16.41
CA PHE A 480 8.97 11.64 -15.39
C PHE A 480 10.16 12.14 -14.57
N PHE A 481 11.13 12.79 -15.20
CA PHE A 481 12.26 13.40 -14.51
C PHE A 481 11.80 14.47 -13.52
N VAL A 482 10.92 15.40 -13.92
CA VAL A 482 10.34 16.41 -13.02
C VAL A 482 9.55 15.75 -11.89
N ALA A 483 8.74 14.73 -12.20
CA ALA A 483 7.97 14.00 -11.19
C ALA A 483 8.87 13.32 -10.13
N THR A 484 10.13 13.04 -10.46
CA THR A 484 11.08 12.32 -9.59
C THR A 484 12.27 13.14 -9.11
N MET A 485 12.40 14.40 -9.51
CA MET A 485 13.58 15.24 -9.23
C MET A 485 13.87 15.40 -7.74
N ASP A 486 12.81 15.59 -6.93
CA ASP A 486 12.91 15.73 -5.46
C ASP A 486 12.63 14.41 -4.72
N ALA A 487 12.60 13.29 -5.43
CA ALA A 487 12.42 11.99 -4.80
C ALA A 487 13.70 11.64 -3.98
N PRO A 488 13.55 11.30 -2.69
CA PRO A 488 14.68 11.07 -1.81
C PRO A 488 15.20 9.63 -2.00
N PHE A 489 15.76 9.37 -3.18
CA PHE A 489 16.33 8.07 -3.55
C PHE A 489 17.52 7.69 -2.68
N ILE A 490 17.74 6.38 -2.53
CA ILE A 490 18.81 5.83 -1.70
C ILE A 490 19.92 5.33 -2.61
N ASN A 491 21.17 5.48 -2.17
CA ASN A 491 22.29 4.84 -2.86
C ASN A 491 22.31 3.32 -2.60
N GLN A 492 22.31 2.53 -3.68
CA GLN A 492 22.24 1.07 -3.62
C GLN A 492 23.41 0.43 -2.88
N GLN A 493 24.64 0.87 -3.12
CA GLN A 493 25.81 0.34 -2.43
C GLN A 493 25.80 0.66 -0.92
N ARG A 494 25.33 1.86 -0.57
CA ARG A 494 25.13 2.27 0.84
C ARG A 494 24.08 1.40 1.52
N PHE A 495 22.99 1.10 0.82
CA PHE A 495 21.96 0.17 1.29
C PHE A 495 22.55 -1.23 1.52
N GLU A 496 23.26 -1.80 0.55
CA GLU A 496 23.85 -3.14 0.66
C GLU A 496 24.81 -3.25 1.85
N ARG A 497 25.72 -2.29 2.02
CA ARG A 497 26.66 -2.29 3.15
C ARG A 497 25.93 -2.18 4.48
N GLY A 498 24.97 -1.26 4.58
CA GLY A 498 24.21 -1.05 5.79
C GLY A 498 23.32 -2.24 6.15
N TYR A 499 22.67 -2.85 5.15
CA TYR A 499 21.91 -4.09 5.32
C TYR A 499 22.81 -5.22 5.84
N ASN A 500 23.94 -5.49 5.17
CA ASN A 500 24.84 -6.58 5.57
C ASN A 500 25.40 -6.37 6.99
N GLN A 501 25.72 -5.13 7.37
CA GLN A 501 26.16 -4.81 8.73
C GLN A 501 25.08 -5.08 9.77
N SER A 502 23.83 -4.73 9.45
CA SER A 502 22.67 -4.93 10.32
C SER A 502 22.36 -6.42 10.44
N GLU A 503 22.28 -7.13 9.31
CA GLU A 503 22.06 -8.57 9.25
C GLU A 503 23.11 -9.35 10.05
N GLN A 504 24.40 -9.00 9.90
CA GLN A 504 25.47 -9.62 10.70
C GLN A 504 25.29 -9.36 12.20
N ALA A 505 24.92 -8.14 12.58
CA ALA A 505 24.70 -7.78 13.99
C ALA A 505 23.49 -8.51 14.59
N VAL A 506 22.41 -8.70 13.82
CA VAL A 506 21.22 -9.45 14.26
C VAL A 506 21.52 -10.95 14.33
N LYS A 507 22.15 -11.53 13.30
CA LYS A 507 22.54 -12.95 13.31
C LYS A 507 23.50 -13.31 14.45
N GLN A 508 24.35 -12.39 14.90
CA GLN A 508 25.18 -12.62 16.10
C GLN A 508 24.35 -12.83 17.35
N VAL A 509 23.24 -12.11 17.48
CA VAL A 509 22.28 -12.26 18.57
C VAL A 509 21.52 -13.57 18.39
N ASP A 510 21.01 -13.88 17.20
CA ASP A 510 20.26 -15.13 16.96
C ASP A 510 21.09 -16.40 17.22
N ARG A 511 22.38 -16.38 16.89
CA ARG A 511 23.33 -17.48 17.16
C ARG A 511 23.51 -17.82 18.64
N LEU A 512 23.05 -16.97 19.55
CA LEU A 512 23.03 -17.27 20.99
C LEU A 512 21.91 -18.28 21.35
N ASN A 513 21.25 -18.90 20.36
CA ASN A 513 20.25 -19.96 20.50
C ASN A 513 19.07 -19.56 21.40
N PHE A 514 18.66 -18.29 21.33
CA PHE A 514 17.60 -17.75 22.19
C PHE A 514 16.25 -18.43 22.03
N THR A 515 16.04 -19.07 20.88
CA THR A 515 14.78 -19.70 20.47
C THR A 515 14.81 -21.22 20.44
N LYS A 516 15.98 -21.84 20.70
CA LYS A 516 16.20 -23.27 20.41
C LYS A 516 15.22 -24.23 21.10
N ASP A 517 14.56 -23.80 22.18
CA ASP A 517 13.46 -24.54 22.84
C ASP A 517 12.36 -23.63 23.44
N LYS A 518 12.42 -22.31 23.22
CA LYS A 518 11.53 -21.32 23.87
C LYS A 518 11.23 -20.17 22.94
N PHE A 519 9.97 -19.79 22.82
CA PHE A 519 9.60 -18.63 21.99
C PHE A 519 9.76 -17.32 22.77
N TYR A 520 10.59 -16.40 22.27
CA TYR A 520 10.74 -15.05 22.83
C TYR A 520 10.81 -14.00 21.73
N ARG A 521 10.36 -12.79 22.05
CA ARG A 521 10.41 -11.63 21.17
C ARG A 521 11.67 -10.82 21.35
N LEU A 522 12.16 -10.29 20.24
CA LEU A 522 13.35 -9.45 20.12
C LEU A 522 12.97 -8.14 19.45
N LEU A 523 13.15 -7.02 20.16
CA LEU A 523 13.02 -5.68 19.58
C LEU A 523 14.38 -5.14 19.18
N ILE A 524 14.48 -4.62 17.96
CA ILE A 524 15.73 -4.12 17.39
C ILE A 524 15.59 -2.64 17.05
N LEU A 525 16.42 -1.82 17.69
CA LEU A 525 16.58 -0.42 17.35
C LEU A 525 17.90 -0.23 16.59
N ASP A 526 17.83 -0.37 15.26
CA ASP A 526 18.98 -0.18 14.37
C ASP A 526 19.09 1.26 13.86
N THR A 527 19.94 2.04 14.52
CA THR A 527 20.14 3.45 14.16
C THR A 527 20.97 3.63 12.89
N PRO A 528 22.10 2.91 12.68
CA PRO A 528 22.82 2.93 11.41
C PRO A 528 21.93 2.62 10.20
N TYR A 529 21.10 1.57 10.27
CA TYR A 529 20.19 1.20 9.18
C TYR A 529 19.15 2.29 8.91
N ARG A 530 18.50 2.82 9.96
CA ARG A 530 17.55 3.94 9.84
C ARG A 530 18.17 5.17 9.17
N ASN A 531 19.44 5.44 9.43
CA ASN A 531 20.17 6.59 8.87
C ASN A 531 20.61 6.42 7.41
N ILE A 532 20.43 5.23 6.81
CA ILE A 532 20.61 5.03 5.36
C ILE A 532 19.54 5.83 4.61
N TYR A 533 18.33 5.90 5.16
CA TYR A 533 17.20 6.57 4.55
C TYR A 533 17.31 8.09 4.72
N PRO A 534 17.15 8.88 3.63
CA PRO A 534 17.16 10.35 3.69
C PRO A 534 15.94 10.94 4.42
N VAL A 535 14.88 10.17 4.60
CA VAL A 535 13.69 10.54 5.36
C VAL A 535 13.55 9.65 6.61
N PRO A 536 12.90 10.12 7.68
CA PRO A 536 12.75 9.34 8.91
C PRO A 536 12.15 7.94 8.64
N TYR A 537 12.94 6.91 8.96
CA TYR A 537 12.57 5.51 8.82
C TYR A 537 12.18 4.91 10.17
N SER A 538 10.95 4.38 10.27
CA SER A 538 10.39 3.89 11.53
C SER A 538 10.57 2.38 11.75
N ALA A 539 11.15 1.63 10.80
CA ALA A 539 11.44 0.20 10.96
C ALA A 539 10.22 -0.69 11.29
N TYR A 540 9.01 -0.31 10.85
CA TYR A 540 7.77 -1.00 11.24
C TYR A 540 7.76 -2.50 10.89
N ASN A 541 8.38 -2.88 9.77
CA ASN A 541 8.33 -4.24 9.23
C ASN A 541 9.72 -4.90 9.17
N ASP A 542 10.73 -4.35 9.87
CA ASP A 542 12.11 -4.87 9.83
C ASP A 542 12.22 -6.31 10.32
N SER A 543 11.27 -6.77 11.14
CA SER A 543 11.12 -8.17 11.53
C SER A 543 11.03 -9.15 10.36
N LEU A 544 10.42 -8.77 9.25
CA LEU A 544 10.38 -9.60 8.03
C LEU A 544 11.73 -9.62 7.30
N LEU A 545 12.52 -8.56 7.48
CA LEU A 545 13.77 -8.35 6.78
C LEU A 545 14.97 -9.00 7.48
N PHE A 546 14.94 -9.04 8.82
CA PHE A 546 15.97 -9.63 9.68
C PHE A 546 15.48 -10.88 10.42
N GLU A 547 14.29 -11.38 10.08
CA GLU A 547 13.74 -12.67 10.53
C GLU A 547 13.59 -12.81 12.06
N ASN A 548 13.39 -11.69 12.77
CA ASN A 548 13.19 -11.66 14.22
C ASN A 548 11.71 -11.52 14.63
N HIS A 549 11.35 -12.05 15.80
CA HIS A 549 9.99 -11.92 16.36
C HIS A 549 9.78 -10.56 17.03
N GLY A 550 9.51 -9.52 16.24
CA GLY A 550 9.13 -8.20 16.74
C GLY A 550 7.65 -8.09 17.15
N ILE A 551 7.17 -6.85 17.27
CA ILE A 551 5.76 -6.51 17.54
C ILE A 551 5.20 -5.41 16.63
N SER A 552 6.08 -4.74 15.88
CA SER A 552 5.71 -3.63 15.01
C SER A 552 5.10 -4.15 13.71
N SER A 553 4.28 -3.33 13.08
CA SER A 553 3.78 -3.59 11.74
C SER A 553 3.26 -2.31 11.09
N TYR A 554 3.48 -2.19 9.79
CA TYR A 554 2.80 -1.23 8.93
C TYR A 554 2.21 -1.96 7.72
N SER A 555 0.89 -1.95 7.60
CA SER A 555 0.22 -2.40 6.40
C SER A 555 -1.12 -1.68 6.20
N SER A 556 -1.53 -1.49 4.95
CA SER A 556 -2.90 -1.07 4.63
C SER A 556 -3.97 -2.12 4.98
N THR A 557 -3.53 -3.33 5.34
CA THR A 557 -4.33 -4.50 5.68
C THR A 557 -4.18 -4.94 7.14
N LEU A 558 -3.58 -4.12 8.01
CA LEU A 558 -3.35 -4.46 9.42
C LEU A 558 -4.69 -4.76 10.13
N ASN A 559 -4.72 -5.84 10.89
CA ASN A 559 -5.87 -6.21 11.70
C ASN A 559 -6.16 -5.16 12.78
N SER A 560 -7.40 -4.64 12.80
CA SER A 560 -7.80 -3.57 13.72
C SER A 560 -7.84 -3.99 15.19
N HIS A 561 -8.08 -5.27 15.43
CA HIS A 561 -8.15 -5.86 16.76
C HIS A 561 -6.75 -6.01 17.36
N THR A 562 -5.81 -6.60 16.62
CA THR A 562 -4.38 -6.68 17.00
C THR A 562 -3.80 -5.30 17.29
N HIS A 563 -4.10 -4.34 16.40
CA HIS A 563 -3.69 -2.95 16.55
C HIS A 563 -4.23 -2.32 17.85
N SER A 564 -5.52 -2.51 18.15
CA SER A 564 -6.15 -1.94 19.34
C SER A 564 -5.59 -2.53 20.63
N VAL A 565 -5.40 -3.86 20.70
CA VAL A 565 -4.81 -4.54 21.87
C VAL A 565 -3.43 -3.98 22.18
N LEU A 566 -2.55 -3.85 21.19
CA LEU A 566 -1.20 -3.33 21.39
C LEU A 566 -1.20 -1.85 21.81
N ALA A 567 -2.04 -1.02 21.18
CA ALA A 567 -2.18 0.38 21.57
C ALA A 567 -2.69 0.53 23.01
N ASP A 568 -3.64 -0.31 23.42
CA ASP A 568 -4.23 -0.29 24.75
C ASP A 568 -3.31 -0.84 25.85
N LEU A 569 -2.28 -1.61 25.46
CA LEU A 569 -1.15 -2.02 26.31
C LEU A 569 -0.03 -0.97 26.39
N GLY A 570 -0.14 0.14 25.64
CA GLY A 570 0.77 1.28 25.70
C GLY A 570 1.86 1.33 24.63
N PHE A 571 1.75 0.53 23.56
CA PHE A 571 2.64 0.64 22.38
C PHE A 571 2.22 1.79 21.48
N SER A 572 3.19 2.43 20.83
CA SER A 572 2.93 3.60 19.98
C SER A 572 2.13 3.24 18.74
N SER A 573 1.11 4.05 18.45
CA SER A 573 0.31 3.93 17.23
C SER A 573 0.06 5.30 16.63
N ARG A 574 0.47 5.47 15.36
CA ARG A 574 0.24 6.72 14.61
C ARG A 574 -1.17 6.79 14.02
N ASN A 575 -1.70 5.66 13.59
CA ASN A 575 -3.02 5.48 13.00
C ASN A 575 -3.34 3.96 12.94
N ILE A 576 -4.55 3.60 12.52
CA ILE A 576 -5.05 2.23 12.42
C ILE A 576 -4.25 1.27 11.51
N ARG A 577 -3.29 1.77 10.73
CA ARG A 577 -2.44 0.97 9.83
C ARG A 577 -1.06 0.66 10.42
N ARG A 578 -0.71 1.23 11.58
CA ARG A 578 0.66 1.23 12.11
C ARG A 578 0.68 0.99 13.60
N ILE A 579 1.48 0.03 14.02
CA ILE A 579 1.89 -0.18 15.40
C ILE A 579 3.42 -0.22 15.47
N ASP A 580 4.00 0.49 16.43
CA ASP A 580 5.44 0.59 16.62
C ASP A 580 5.95 -0.37 17.70
N MET A 581 7.26 -0.59 17.73
CA MET A 581 7.95 -1.31 18.80
C MET A 581 8.13 -0.46 20.05
N LEU A 582 8.05 0.87 19.93
CA LEU A 582 8.21 1.79 21.04
C LEU A 582 6.99 1.81 21.96
N GLY A 583 7.25 1.93 23.26
CA GLY A 583 6.25 1.89 24.32
C GLY A 583 6.42 0.65 25.18
N GLY A 584 5.31 0.20 25.79
CA GLY A 584 5.27 -1.01 26.60
C GLY A 584 5.88 -0.86 28.00
N SER A 585 5.25 -1.51 28.99
CA SER A 585 5.71 -1.55 30.39
C SER A 585 6.42 -2.86 30.65
N VAL A 586 7.03 -3.02 31.83
CA VAL A 586 7.48 -4.34 32.28
C VAL A 586 6.37 -5.39 32.25
N ILE A 587 5.11 -4.99 32.47
CA ILE A 587 3.93 -5.88 32.40
C ILE A 587 3.65 -6.27 30.95
N ALA A 588 3.48 -5.30 30.05
CA ALA A 588 3.19 -5.59 28.63
C ALA A 588 4.33 -6.38 27.96
N ASN A 589 5.58 -6.07 28.32
CA ASN A 589 6.75 -6.79 27.83
C ASN A 589 6.79 -8.23 28.35
N HIS A 590 6.39 -8.47 29.60
CA HIS A 590 6.25 -9.83 30.14
C HIS A 590 5.19 -10.61 29.36
N LEU A 591 3.96 -10.07 29.25
CA LEU A 591 2.84 -10.68 28.54
C LEU A 591 3.21 -11.09 27.10
N LEU A 592 3.87 -10.19 26.36
CA LEU A 592 4.23 -10.43 24.95
C LEU A 592 5.52 -11.23 24.76
N GLY A 593 6.17 -11.64 25.85
CA GLY A 593 7.44 -12.36 25.82
C GLY A 593 8.60 -11.56 25.24
N ILE A 594 8.58 -10.24 25.40
CA ILE A 594 9.65 -9.34 24.97
C ILE A 594 10.81 -9.47 25.96
N LYS A 595 11.70 -10.42 25.67
CA LYS A 595 12.85 -10.75 26.50
C LYS A 595 14.09 -9.95 26.11
N TYR A 596 14.25 -9.66 24.82
CA TYR A 596 15.46 -9.08 24.27
C TYR A 596 15.18 -7.70 23.67
N TYR A 597 16.05 -6.75 24.01
CA TYR A 597 16.06 -5.42 23.42
C TYR A 597 17.47 -5.11 22.94
N TYR A 598 17.64 -5.02 21.62
CA TYR A 598 18.94 -4.83 21.00
C TYR A 598 19.05 -3.45 20.37
N MET A 599 19.94 -2.63 20.92
CA MET A 599 20.28 -1.32 20.38
C MET A 599 21.56 -1.41 19.56
N ILE A 600 21.45 -1.10 18.28
CA ILE A 600 22.59 -0.96 17.37
C ILE A 600 22.78 0.53 17.12
N GLY A 601 23.82 1.09 17.73
CA GLY A 601 24.29 2.45 17.51
C GLY A 601 25.47 2.48 16.54
N LYS A 602 26.01 3.68 16.27
CA LYS A 602 27.14 3.88 15.35
C LYS A 602 28.43 3.18 15.84
N HIS A 603 28.69 3.22 17.15
CA HIS A 603 29.88 2.67 17.78
C HIS A 603 29.58 1.76 18.98
N THR A 604 28.31 1.59 19.32
CA THR A 604 27.87 0.84 20.50
C THR A 604 26.81 -0.16 20.10
N ARG A 605 26.95 -1.38 20.59
CA ARG A 605 25.93 -2.43 20.49
C ARG A 605 25.59 -2.84 21.91
N ARG A 606 24.31 -2.78 22.28
CA ARG A 606 23.86 -3.12 23.63
C ARG A 606 22.66 -4.04 23.54
N LEU A 607 22.86 -5.29 23.95
CA LEU A 607 21.80 -6.25 24.19
C LEU A 607 21.36 -6.18 25.64
N SER A 608 20.11 -5.80 25.87
CA SER A 608 19.47 -5.85 27.18
C SER A 608 18.58 -7.09 27.27
N ILE A 609 18.81 -7.92 28.27
CA ILE A 609 18.06 -9.16 28.51
C ILE A 609 17.19 -8.96 29.75
N ARG A 610 15.88 -9.19 29.61
CA ARG A 610 14.95 -9.24 30.73
C ARG A 610 14.89 -10.66 31.28
N GLN A 611 15.02 -10.80 32.60
CA GLN A 611 14.92 -12.11 33.25
C GLN A 611 13.48 -12.64 33.25
N ASN A 612 12.53 -11.73 33.43
CA ASN A 612 11.11 -12.01 33.60
C ASN A 612 10.33 -11.72 32.30
N ALA A 613 10.15 -12.73 31.45
CA ALA A 613 9.36 -12.66 30.23
C ALA A 613 8.56 -13.96 30.06
N ALA A 614 7.28 -13.86 29.70
CA ALA A 614 6.52 -15.03 29.29
C ALA A 614 7.09 -15.57 27.97
N GLN A 615 6.87 -16.84 27.68
CA GLN A 615 7.08 -17.36 26.33
C GLN A 615 5.90 -16.93 25.43
N LEU A 616 5.60 -17.68 24.36
CA LEU A 616 4.40 -17.42 23.56
C LEU A 616 3.09 -17.54 24.39
N GLY A 617 3.10 -18.29 25.48
CA GLY A 617 1.94 -18.37 26.38
C GLY A 617 2.26 -18.97 27.74
N PHE A 618 1.30 -18.91 28.65
CA PHE A 618 1.38 -19.41 30.02
C PHE A 618 -0.02 -19.62 30.62
N MET A 619 -0.11 -20.43 31.66
CA MET A 619 -1.35 -20.62 32.42
C MET A 619 -1.58 -19.46 33.39
N THR A 620 -2.86 -19.13 33.58
CA THR A 620 -3.29 -18.04 34.44
C THR A 620 -4.69 -18.30 34.99
N ASN A 621 -5.11 -17.49 35.96
CA ASN A 621 -6.41 -17.58 36.59
C ASN A 621 -7.56 -17.34 35.61
N ASN A 622 -8.71 -17.96 35.85
CA ASN A 622 -9.90 -17.84 35.00
C ASN A 622 -10.43 -16.40 34.88
N GLN A 623 -10.11 -15.51 35.80
CA GLN A 623 -10.47 -14.09 35.72
C GLN A 623 -9.98 -13.42 34.43
N ILE A 624 -8.89 -13.91 33.80
CA ILE A 624 -8.35 -13.36 32.55
C ILE A 624 -9.36 -13.34 31.39
N GLN A 625 -10.35 -14.25 31.43
CA GLN A 625 -11.39 -14.38 30.40
C GLN A 625 -12.31 -13.14 30.35
N HIS A 626 -12.39 -12.40 31.45
CA HIS A 626 -13.28 -11.25 31.60
C HIS A 626 -12.57 -9.91 31.42
N VAL A 627 -11.25 -9.90 31.24
CA VAL A 627 -10.48 -8.67 31.04
C VAL A 627 -10.83 -8.05 29.68
N GLN A 628 -11.24 -6.78 29.72
CA GLN A 628 -11.47 -5.94 28.55
C GLN A 628 -10.61 -4.68 28.63
N PHE A 629 -9.91 -4.33 27.55
CA PHE A 629 -9.10 -3.11 27.54
C PHE A 629 -9.93 -1.89 27.15
N HIS A 630 -9.65 -0.77 27.82
CA HIS A 630 -10.29 0.51 27.57
C HIS A 630 -9.29 1.44 26.87
N ARG A 631 -9.73 2.03 25.76
CA ARG A 631 -8.89 2.92 24.95
C ARG A 631 -8.42 4.13 25.75
N ASN A 632 -7.13 4.43 25.66
CA ASN A 632 -6.47 5.56 26.37
C ASN A 632 -6.38 5.40 27.90
N HIS A 633 -6.67 4.21 28.45
CA HIS A 633 -6.58 3.91 29.88
C HIS A 633 -5.48 2.87 30.16
N VAL A 634 -4.27 3.11 29.65
CA VAL A 634 -3.17 2.12 29.65
C VAL A 634 -2.83 1.65 31.06
N PHE A 635 -2.73 2.54 32.05
CA PHE A 635 -2.38 2.13 33.42
C PHE A 635 -3.48 1.25 34.05
N ASP A 636 -4.75 1.59 33.85
CA ASP A 636 -5.88 0.80 34.35
C ASP A 636 -5.98 -0.56 33.64
N ASN A 637 -5.67 -0.61 32.33
CA ASN A 637 -5.61 -1.85 31.56
C ASN A 637 -4.53 -2.78 32.11
N LEU A 638 -3.32 -2.26 32.33
CA LEU A 638 -2.20 -3.04 32.86
C LEU A 638 -2.47 -3.53 34.28
N ASN A 639 -3.10 -2.72 35.13
CA ASN A 639 -3.44 -3.12 36.48
C ASN A 639 -4.48 -4.25 36.50
N ARG A 640 -5.55 -4.11 35.72
CA ARG A 640 -6.59 -5.15 35.59
C ARG A 640 -6.08 -6.44 34.98
N LEU A 641 -5.14 -6.34 34.04
CA LEU A 641 -4.44 -7.49 33.47
C LEU A 641 -3.74 -8.28 34.57
N VAL A 642 -2.86 -7.65 35.36
CA VAL A 642 -2.10 -8.36 36.41
C VAL A 642 -3.00 -8.88 37.54
N GLN A 643 -4.04 -8.13 37.91
CA GLN A 643 -5.05 -8.58 38.87
C GLN A 643 -5.73 -9.87 38.43
N ALA A 644 -6.18 -9.90 37.18
CA ALA A 644 -6.81 -11.07 36.60
C ALA A 644 -5.80 -12.21 36.38
N GLU A 645 -4.54 -11.90 36.06
CA GLU A 645 -3.50 -12.90 35.93
C GLU A 645 -3.26 -13.63 37.27
N ALA A 646 -3.24 -12.86 38.36
CA ALA A 646 -2.98 -13.32 39.72
C ALA A 646 -4.24 -13.76 40.50
N GLY A 647 -5.42 -13.68 39.89
CA GLY A 647 -6.70 -14.04 40.52
C GLY A 647 -7.09 -13.20 41.75
N ASN A 648 -6.66 -11.94 41.84
CA ASN A 648 -6.88 -11.09 43.02
C ASN A 648 -7.17 -9.61 42.66
N SER A 649 -7.46 -8.80 43.68
CA SER A 649 -7.80 -7.37 43.53
C SER A 649 -6.68 -6.40 43.94
N ARG A 650 -5.44 -6.88 44.11
CA ARG A 650 -4.30 -6.08 44.55
C ARG A 650 -3.92 -5.03 43.50
N GLN A 651 -3.50 -3.84 43.94
CA GLN A 651 -2.98 -2.80 43.05
C GLN A 651 -1.51 -3.05 42.71
N TYR A 652 -1.20 -3.15 41.41
CA TYR A 652 0.13 -3.38 40.87
C TYR A 652 0.68 -2.16 40.13
N VAL A 653 -0.21 -1.34 39.53
CA VAL A 653 0.14 -0.07 38.90
C VAL A 653 -0.47 1.06 39.75
N ILE A 654 0.39 1.91 40.31
CA ILE A 654 -0.02 2.90 41.31
C ILE A 654 0.52 4.27 40.89
N ALA A 655 -0.35 5.28 40.87
CA ALA A 655 0.03 6.65 40.58
C ALA A 655 0.97 7.21 41.68
N PRO A 656 2.05 7.91 41.33
CA PRO A 656 2.83 8.68 42.30
C PRO A 656 2.01 9.88 42.81
N THR A 657 2.35 10.38 44.00
CA THR A 657 1.72 11.58 44.55
C THR A 657 2.36 12.81 43.90
N VAL A 658 1.55 13.65 43.25
CA VAL A 658 2.02 14.93 42.69
C VAL A 658 2.16 15.95 43.80
N SER A 659 3.40 16.26 44.20
CA SER A 659 3.67 17.24 45.27
C SER A 659 3.61 18.68 44.79
N ARG A 660 3.98 18.92 43.53
CA ARG A 660 3.96 20.25 42.90
C ARG A 660 3.75 20.13 41.40
N TYR A 661 2.90 21.00 40.86
CA TYR A 661 2.67 21.16 39.43
C TYR A 661 2.80 22.63 39.05
N SER A 662 3.46 22.92 37.93
CA SER A 662 3.45 24.26 37.32
C SER A 662 3.35 24.17 35.81
N GLU A 663 2.52 25.03 35.23
CA GLU A 663 2.38 25.25 33.80
C GLU A 663 2.70 26.72 33.48
N ARG A 664 3.54 26.96 32.49
CA ARG A 664 3.84 28.31 31.99
C ARG A 664 4.01 28.32 30.48
N MET A 665 3.61 29.40 29.83
CA MET A 665 3.84 29.61 28.40
C MET A 665 4.87 30.72 28.21
N THR A 666 5.87 30.49 27.38
CA THR A 666 6.93 31.45 27.09
C THR A 666 7.24 31.41 25.60
N ARG A 667 7.08 32.55 24.91
CA ARG A 667 7.35 32.70 23.46
C ARG A 667 6.67 31.59 22.61
N GLY A 668 5.42 31.23 22.94
CA GLY A 668 4.65 30.21 22.22
C GLY A 668 4.99 28.75 22.56
N VAL A 669 5.85 28.50 23.55
CA VAL A 669 6.18 27.15 24.05
C VAL A 669 5.58 26.97 25.44
N TYR A 670 4.83 25.89 25.63
CA TYR A 670 4.29 25.46 26.92
C TYR A 670 5.32 24.63 27.67
N HIS A 671 5.53 24.98 28.94
CA HIS A 671 6.41 24.27 29.87
C HIS A 671 5.58 23.69 31.01
N TYR A 672 5.71 22.39 31.22
CA TYR A 672 5.08 21.65 32.31
C TYR A 672 6.16 21.10 33.23
N LYS A 673 6.04 21.32 34.54
CA LYS A 673 6.94 20.76 35.55
C LYS A 673 6.11 20.04 36.59
N LEU A 674 6.37 18.74 36.76
CA LEU A 674 5.74 17.88 37.74
C LEU A 674 6.79 17.40 38.74
N GLN A 675 6.56 17.62 40.03
CA GLN A 675 7.30 16.96 41.10
C GLN A 675 6.47 15.81 41.63
N LEU A 676 7.03 14.62 41.56
CA LEU A 676 6.38 13.36 41.87
C LEU A 676 7.08 12.74 43.08
N ARG A 677 6.29 12.25 44.05
CA ARG A 677 6.74 11.36 45.11
C ARG A 677 6.29 9.93 44.76
N ALA A 678 7.25 9.05 44.51
CA ALA A 678 6.96 7.67 44.13
C ALA A 678 6.20 6.92 45.25
N ASN A 679 5.12 6.23 44.91
CA ASN A 679 4.36 5.39 45.84
C ASN A 679 4.74 3.91 45.75
N THR A 680 5.59 3.54 44.79
CA THR A 680 6.05 2.18 44.52
C THR A 680 7.55 2.14 44.31
N THR A 681 8.12 0.94 44.44
CA THR A 681 9.50 0.65 44.03
C THR A 681 9.46 -0.10 42.71
N GLY A 682 10.05 0.47 41.66
CA GLY A 682 10.02 -0.09 40.32
C GLY A 682 10.05 0.95 39.21
N PRO A 683 9.87 0.50 37.94
CA PRO A 683 9.83 1.39 36.80
C PRO A 683 8.57 2.25 36.80
N HIS A 684 8.76 3.54 36.52
CA HIS A 684 7.70 4.52 36.39
C HIS A 684 7.58 4.99 34.94
N TYR A 685 6.36 5.36 34.57
CA TYR A 685 6.00 5.68 33.20
C TYR A 685 5.14 6.94 33.12
N LEU A 686 5.22 7.61 31.97
CA LEU A 686 4.42 8.74 31.54
C LEU A 686 3.57 8.30 30.34
N TYR A 687 2.28 8.61 30.33
CA TYR A 687 1.39 8.32 29.20
C TYR A 687 0.53 9.55 28.86
N LEU A 688 0.62 10.00 27.61
CA LEU A 688 -0.08 11.16 27.10
C LEU A 688 -1.01 10.74 25.94
N PRO A 689 -2.26 10.35 26.22
CA PRO A 689 -3.17 9.87 25.18
C PRO A 689 -3.56 10.97 24.20
N LYS A 690 -3.89 10.56 22.97
CA LYS A 690 -4.37 11.39 21.85
C LYS A 690 -3.45 12.54 21.40
N ILE A 691 -2.23 12.67 21.94
CA ILE A 691 -1.28 13.71 21.58
C ILE A 691 -0.12 13.08 20.81
N ARG A 692 0.18 13.60 19.60
CA ARG A 692 1.42 13.25 18.90
C ARG A 692 2.58 13.96 19.55
N LEU A 693 3.59 13.22 19.99
CA LEU A 693 4.74 13.76 20.72
C LEU A 693 5.81 14.40 19.81
N TYR A 694 5.41 14.86 18.63
CA TYR A 694 6.29 15.64 17.76
C TYR A 694 6.46 17.05 18.33
N HIS A 695 7.71 17.54 18.39
CA HIS A 695 8.09 18.78 19.08
C HIS A 695 7.83 18.80 20.60
N VAL A 696 7.68 17.63 21.24
CA VAL A 696 7.71 17.53 22.69
C VAL A 696 9.11 17.14 23.14
N SER A 697 9.74 17.98 23.97
CA SER A 697 11.00 17.64 24.64
C SER A 697 10.74 17.32 26.09
N MET A 698 11.40 16.29 26.62
CA MET A 698 11.13 15.76 27.95
C MET A 698 12.42 15.59 28.73
N TRP A 699 12.38 15.90 30.03
CA TRP A 699 13.48 15.72 30.96
C TRP A 699 12.99 15.04 32.22
N VAL A 700 13.83 14.17 32.77
CA VAL A 700 13.63 13.56 34.09
C VAL A 700 14.85 13.92 34.93
N ASN A 701 14.63 14.58 36.07
CA ASN A 701 15.70 15.04 36.98
C ASN A 701 16.80 15.83 36.26
N GLY A 702 16.42 16.65 35.26
CA GLY A 702 17.34 17.45 34.46
C GLY A 702 17.98 16.72 33.26
N ALA A 703 17.92 15.39 33.19
CA ALA A 703 18.42 14.62 32.06
C ALA A 703 17.39 14.56 30.93
N LYS A 704 17.79 14.95 29.71
CA LYS A 704 16.92 14.94 28.51
C LYS A 704 16.68 13.51 28.03
N LEU A 705 15.42 13.14 27.80
CA LEU A 705 15.07 11.84 27.23
C LEU A 705 15.42 11.76 25.74
N SER A 706 15.64 10.53 25.25
CA SER A 706 15.99 10.26 23.85
C SER A 706 14.95 10.83 22.88
N GLN A 707 15.43 11.38 21.75
CA GLN A 707 14.58 11.81 20.64
C GLN A 707 13.85 10.64 19.96
N THR A 708 14.22 9.39 20.23
CA THR A 708 13.48 8.21 19.72
C THR A 708 12.02 8.21 20.16
N TYR A 709 11.70 8.82 21.31
CA TYR A 709 10.32 9.01 21.81
C TYR A 709 9.63 10.28 21.27
N SER A 710 10.29 11.02 20.36
CA SER A 710 9.73 12.21 19.74
C SER A 710 9.38 11.90 18.29
N GLY A 711 8.08 11.80 17.98
CA GLY A 711 7.59 11.70 16.59
C GLY A 711 6.62 10.56 16.28
N LEU A 712 6.35 9.67 17.23
CA LEU A 712 5.36 8.61 17.09
C LEU A 712 4.13 8.95 17.94
N GLY A 713 3.08 8.13 17.83
CA GLY A 713 1.72 8.50 18.25
C GLY A 713 1.57 8.77 19.74
N THR A 714 0.94 7.86 20.46
CA THR A 714 0.70 7.96 21.91
C THR A 714 1.35 6.77 22.60
N GLU A 715 2.65 6.83 22.80
CA GLU A 715 3.43 5.82 23.52
C GLU A 715 3.42 6.03 25.04
N MET A 716 3.59 4.93 25.76
CA MET A 716 4.00 4.96 27.15
C MET A 716 5.52 5.16 27.24
N ILE A 717 5.94 6.19 27.96
CA ILE A 717 7.33 6.64 28.03
C ILE A 717 7.93 6.28 29.38
N PRO A 718 9.06 5.58 29.44
CA PRO A 718 9.73 5.31 30.71
C PRO A 718 10.32 6.62 31.28
N ILE A 719 10.00 6.91 32.55
CA ILE A 719 10.58 8.04 33.30
C ILE A 719 11.60 7.57 34.34
N GLY A 720 11.99 6.29 34.30
CA GLY A 720 13.08 5.73 35.12
C GLY A 720 12.62 4.74 36.18
N TYR A 721 13.59 4.15 36.88
CA TYR A 721 13.35 3.29 38.04
C TYR A 721 13.40 4.14 39.31
N LEU A 722 12.33 4.11 40.11
CA LEU A 722 12.23 4.90 41.34
C LEU A 722 12.03 3.99 42.55
N GLN A 723 12.63 4.38 43.68
CA GLN A 723 12.37 3.79 44.99
C GLN A 723 11.13 4.42 45.62
N LYS A 724 10.43 3.68 46.49
CA LYS A 724 9.26 4.23 47.21
C LYS A 724 9.69 5.46 48.02
N HIS A 725 8.87 6.51 47.98
CA HIS A 725 9.10 7.84 48.54
C HIS A 725 10.17 8.70 47.85
N GLN A 726 10.85 8.21 46.81
CA GLN A 726 11.80 9.01 46.04
C GLN A 726 11.09 10.18 45.35
N MET A 727 11.69 11.37 45.44
CA MET A 727 11.25 12.56 44.70
C MET A 727 11.84 12.56 43.29
N THR A 728 11.03 12.92 42.29
CA THR A 728 11.47 13.03 40.90
C THR A 728 10.78 14.19 40.20
N THR A 729 11.53 14.93 39.39
CA THR A 729 11.03 16.05 38.61
C THR A 729 10.93 15.65 37.14
N VAL A 730 9.71 15.67 36.59
CA VAL A 730 9.45 15.52 35.15
C VAL A 730 9.18 16.89 34.56
N HIS A 731 9.94 17.28 33.54
CA HIS A 731 9.77 18.54 32.82
C HIS A 731 9.48 18.26 31.34
N LEU A 732 8.47 18.94 30.80
CA LEU A 732 8.01 18.78 29.42
C LEU A 732 7.92 20.14 28.76
N GLN A 733 8.36 20.22 27.51
CA GLN A 733 8.20 21.37 26.64
C GLN A 733 7.42 20.97 25.41
N SER A 734 6.40 21.75 25.05
CA SER A 734 5.56 21.47 23.89
C SER A 734 5.15 22.75 23.18
N THR A 735 5.13 22.74 21.85
CA THR A 735 4.59 23.84 21.03
C THR A 735 3.06 23.83 20.99
N LYS A 736 2.41 22.79 21.52
CA LYS A 736 0.96 22.68 21.66
C LYS A 736 0.59 22.46 23.12
N LYS A 737 -0.52 23.08 23.57
CA LYS A 737 -1.04 22.86 24.92
C LYS A 737 -1.36 21.37 25.12
N LEU A 738 -0.80 20.77 26.15
CA LEU A 738 -1.09 19.39 26.58
C LEU A 738 -2.35 19.38 27.47
N GLY A 739 -3.01 18.23 27.60
CA GLY A 739 -4.17 18.04 28.46
C GLY A 739 -3.84 18.08 29.96
N SER A 740 -4.75 17.59 30.81
CA SER A 740 -4.52 17.52 32.26
C SER A 740 -3.27 16.68 32.58
N MET A 741 -2.26 17.34 33.13
CA MET A 741 -0.95 16.75 33.44
C MET A 741 -0.83 16.03 34.78
N PRO A 742 -1.56 16.35 35.86
CA PRO A 742 -1.34 15.69 37.16
C PRO A 742 -1.55 14.17 37.18
N ASN A 743 -2.34 13.60 36.26
CA ASN A 743 -2.73 12.18 36.29
C ASN A 743 -2.17 11.34 35.12
N VAL A 744 -1.01 11.73 34.60
CA VAL A 744 -0.40 11.12 33.41
C VAL A 744 0.74 10.16 33.72
N THR A 745 1.03 9.91 34.99
CA THR A 745 2.15 9.05 35.42
C THR A 745 1.71 7.93 36.34
N ALA A 746 2.39 6.79 36.26
CA ALA A 746 2.20 5.67 37.16
C ALA A 746 3.48 4.86 37.35
N GLY A 747 3.62 4.23 38.52
CA GLY A 747 4.70 3.30 38.85
C GLY A 747 4.20 1.86 38.94
N VAL A 748 4.99 0.91 38.45
CA VAL A 748 4.73 -0.52 38.67
C VAL A 748 5.38 -0.94 39.98
N ASN A 749 4.60 -1.52 40.89
CA ASN A 749 5.13 -2.17 42.09
C ASN A 749 5.85 -3.47 41.69
N LEU A 750 7.13 -3.35 41.37
CA LEU A 750 7.90 -4.42 40.76
C LEU A 750 7.99 -5.67 41.68
N PRO A 751 8.29 -5.56 42.99
CA PRO A 751 8.30 -6.74 43.87
C PRO A 751 6.94 -7.44 44.01
N ALA A 752 5.82 -6.73 43.82
CA ALA A 752 4.49 -7.35 43.80
C ALA A 752 4.25 -8.07 42.47
N PHE A 753 4.61 -7.43 41.35
CA PHE A 753 4.47 -8.00 40.01
C PHE A 753 5.36 -9.24 39.80
N GLU A 754 6.62 -9.20 40.27
CA GLU A 754 7.54 -10.34 40.11
C GLU A 754 7.08 -11.60 40.84
N ARG A 755 6.29 -11.46 41.92
CA ARG A 755 5.65 -12.61 42.58
C ARG A 755 4.58 -13.26 41.71
N VAL A 756 3.82 -12.47 40.95
CA VAL A 756 2.85 -13.00 39.99
C VAL A 756 3.58 -13.70 38.84
N VAL A 757 4.66 -13.09 38.33
CA VAL A 757 5.48 -13.70 37.27
C VAL A 757 6.15 -15.00 37.73
N ALA A 758 6.54 -15.09 39.00
CA ALA A 758 7.12 -16.32 39.54
C ALA A 758 6.13 -17.49 39.53
N GLN A 759 4.83 -17.23 39.76
CA GLN A 759 3.78 -18.25 39.71
C GLN A 759 3.60 -18.84 38.31
N SER A 760 3.64 -18.01 37.26
CA SER A 760 3.45 -18.48 35.89
C SER A 760 4.66 -19.20 35.28
N LYS A 761 5.83 -19.14 35.93
CA LYS A 761 7.11 -19.64 35.38
C LYS A 761 7.12 -21.14 35.15
N ASP A 762 6.51 -21.91 36.04
CA ASP A 762 6.44 -23.38 35.96
C ASP A 762 5.27 -23.88 35.10
N HIS A 763 4.40 -22.95 34.68
CA HIS A 763 3.19 -23.21 33.88
C HIS A 763 3.23 -22.51 32.52
N GLN A 764 4.43 -22.27 31.98
CA GLN A 764 4.61 -21.70 30.64
C GLN A 764 4.31 -22.72 29.54
N PHE A 765 3.80 -22.22 28.42
CA PHE A 765 3.71 -23.00 27.19
C PHE A 765 5.12 -23.18 26.61
N ASN A 766 5.60 -24.43 26.62
CA ASN A 766 6.90 -24.80 26.08
C ASN A 766 6.72 -25.29 24.65
N MET A 767 7.07 -24.43 23.69
CA MET A 767 6.97 -24.72 22.27
C MET A 767 8.02 -25.73 21.84
N ARG A 768 7.64 -26.67 20.97
CA ARG A 768 8.57 -27.57 20.30
C ARG A 768 9.07 -26.92 19.01
N ALA A 769 10.39 -26.95 18.80
CA ALA A 769 11.04 -26.42 17.59
C ALA A 769 10.62 -24.98 17.28
N ALA A 770 10.84 -24.06 18.21
CA ALA A 770 10.36 -22.69 18.06
C ALA A 770 11.01 -21.94 16.87
N ASP A 771 12.15 -22.43 16.37
CA ASP A 771 12.81 -21.90 15.17
C ASP A 771 11.96 -22.09 13.89
N ASP A 772 11.14 -23.15 13.83
CA ASP A 772 10.31 -23.48 12.67
C ASP A 772 9.15 -22.48 12.48
N ILE A 773 8.79 -21.71 13.51
CA ILE A 773 7.62 -20.82 13.49
C ILE A 773 7.74 -19.70 12.44
N ASN A 774 8.97 -19.39 12.02
CA ASN A 774 9.20 -18.44 10.94
C ASN A 774 8.75 -19.02 9.60
N GLU A 775 8.99 -20.30 9.33
CA GLU A 775 8.64 -20.97 8.07
C GLU A 775 7.22 -21.55 8.10
N HIS A 776 6.79 -22.03 9.26
CA HIS A 776 5.53 -22.73 9.47
C HIS A 776 4.66 -22.03 10.52
N GLY A 777 4.58 -20.70 10.48
CA GLY A 777 3.82 -19.90 11.45
C GLY A 777 2.32 -20.24 11.55
N ALA A 778 1.75 -20.98 10.60
CA ALA A 778 0.39 -21.50 10.65
C ALA A 778 0.24 -22.77 11.51
N HIS A 779 1.34 -23.47 11.85
CA HIS A 779 1.31 -24.75 12.55
C HIS A 779 2.43 -24.82 13.59
N PHE A 780 2.06 -24.90 14.87
CA PHE A 780 3.05 -25.12 15.93
C PHE A 780 2.45 -25.95 17.06
N ARG A 781 3.35 -26.59 17.84
CA ARG A 781 2.98 -27.49 18.92
C ARG A 781 3.83 -27.23 20.15
N GLY A 782 3.35 -27.66 21.30
CA GLY A 782 4.08 -27.55 22.55
C GLY A 782 3.39 -28.26 23.69
N THR A 783 3.93 -28.08 24.89
CA THR A 783 3.39 -28.68 26.11
C THR A 783 3.14 -27.62 27.16
N VAL A 784 2.18 -27.88 28.03
CA VAL A 784 1.90 -27.04 29.19
C VAL A 784 1.54 -27.92 30.38
N ASN A 785 1.91 -27.48 31.58
CA ASN A 785 1.48 -28.10 32.84
C ASN A 785 0.45 -27.19 33.50
N VAL A 786 -0.70 -27.73 33.84
CA VAL A 786 -1.85 -26.99 34.38
C VAL A 786 -2.05 -27.37 35.84
N ASP A 787 -2.12 -26.38 36.72
CA ASP A 787 -2.38 -26.61 38.14
C ASP A 787 -3.89 -26.53 38.46
N GLN A 788 -4.23 -26.50 39.76
CA GLN A 788 -5.61 -26.42 40.22
C GLN A 788 -6.23 -25.03 40.11
N GLN A 789 -5.44 -23.94 40.16
CA GLN A 789 -5.93 -22.57 40.26
C GLN A 789 -5.91 -21.84 38.91
N ASP A 790 -4.84 -22.01 38.14
CA ASP A 790 -4.53 -21.38 36.86
C ASP A 790 -4.93 -22.30 35.71
N ARG A 791 -6.24 -22.34 35.44
CA ARG A 791 -6.85 -23.23 34.45
C ARG A 791 -7.09 -22.59 33.09
N THR A 792 -6.69 -21.34 32.88
CA THR A 792 -6.83 -20.67 31.57
C THR A 792 -5.47 -20.45 30.94
N LEU A 793 -5.25 -21.03 29.77
CA LEU A 793 -4.09 -20.75 28.92
C LEU A 793 -4.28 -19.36 28.29
N LEU A 794 -3.26 -18.52 28.41
CA LEU A 794 -3.15 -17.24 27.73
C LEU A 794 -2.00 -17.30 26.71
N MET A 795 -2.29 -17.01 25.45
CA MET A 795 -1.30 -16.95 24.37
C MET A 795 -1.14 -15.51 23.86
N SER A 796 0.09 -15.06 23.68
CA SER A 796 0.46 -13.68 23.31
C SER A 796 0.36 -13.39 21.80
N PHE A 797 -0.70 -13.89 21.18
CA PHE A 797 -1.08 -13.61 19.80
C PHE A 797 -2.61 -13.41 19.72
N PRO A 798 -3.09 -12.63 18.73
CA PRO A 798 -4.48 -12.20 18.68
C PRO A 798 -5.43 -13.38 18.41
N TYR A 799 -6.61 -13.31 19.02
CA TYR A 799 -7.68 -14.27 18.73
C TYR A 799 -8.17 -14.12 17.29
N ASP A 800 -8.07 -15.19 16.52
CA ASP A 800 -8.64 -15.33 15.17
C ASP A 800 -9.46 -16.62 15.09
N LYS A 801 -10.62 -16.55 14.43
CA LYS A 801 -11.47 -17.71 14.15
C LYS A 801 -10.81 -18.72 13.19
N GLY A 802 -9.71 -18.35 12.54
CA GLY A 802 -8.90 -19.27 11.72
C GLY A 802 -8.07 -20.25 12.56
N TRP A 803 -7.77 -19.91 13.82
CA TRP A 803 -7.04 -20.81 14.72
C TRP A 803 -7.92 -21.95 15.21
N GLN A 804 -7.35 -23.15 15.24
CA GLN A 804 -7.90 -24.34 15.89
C GLN A 804 -6.86 -24.89 16.87
N LEU A 805 -7.34 -25.35 18.02
CA LEU A 805 -6.52 -25.99 19.05
C LEU A 805 -6.90 -27.47 19.16
N HIS A 806 -5.91 -28.33 19.26
CA HIS A 806 -6.07 -29.69 19.75
C HIS A 806 -5.34 -29.85 21.07
N VAL A 807 -6.01 -30.45 22.06
CA VAL A 807 -5.46 -30.81 23.37
C VAL A 807 -5.40 -32.34 23.40
N ASP A 808 -4.20 -32.90 23.55
CA ASP A 808 -3.95 -34.34 23.54
C ASP A 808 -4.57 -35.06 22.33
N GLY A 809 -4.46 -34.42 21.16
CA GLY A 809 -4.97 -34.93 19.88
C GLY A 809 -6.46 -34.71 19.64
N ARG A 810 -7.22 -34.18 20.60
CA ARG A 810 -8.66 -33.92 20.46
C ARG A 810 -8.96 -32.44 20.21
N PRO A 811 -9.89 -32.08 19.30
CA PRO A 811 -10.27 -30.68 19.09
C PRO A 811 -10.75 -30.03 20.38
N HIS A 812 -10.27 -28.81 20.64
CA HIS A 812 -10.60 -28.05 21.83
C HIS A 812 -10.95 -26.60 21.50
N ARG A 813 -11.89 -26.02 22.25
CA ARG A 813 -12.41 -24.68 21.96
C ARG A 813 -11.42 -23.60 22.37
N LEU A 814 -11.09 -22.72 21.44
CA LEU A 814 -10.41 -21.46 21.72
C LEU A 814 -11.41 -20.41 22.21
N ILE A 815 -10.96 -19.58 23.15
CA ILE A 815 -11.68 -18.44 23.72
C ILE A 815 -10.85 -17.16 23.57
N LYS A 816 -11.53 -16.01 23.65
CA LYS A 816 -10.87 -14.71 23.68
C LYS A 816 -10.58 -14.33 25.13
N VAL A 817 -9.36 -13.91 25.42
CA VAL A 817 -8.88 -13.53 26.76
C VAL A 817 -8.10 -12.21 26.69
N ALA A 818 -7.84 -11.55 27.83
CA ALA A 818 -6.98 -10.36 27.92
C ALA A 818 -7.30 -9.29 26.85
N GLY A 819 -8.56 -8.89 26.74
CA GLY A 819 -9.04 -7.88 25.79
C GLY A 819 -9.02 -8.28 24.32
N GLY A 820 -8.50 -9.47 23.96
CA GLY A 820 -8.38 -9.82 22.56
C GLY A 820 -7.40 -10.90 22.14
N LEU A 821 -6.62 -11.44 23.06
CA LEU A 821 -5.65 -12.49 22.81
C LEU A 821 -6.31 -13.88 22.79
N THR A 822 -5.57 -14.87 22.30
CA THR A 822 -6.02 -16.25 22.22
C THR A 822 -5.85 -16.96 23.56
N GLY A 823 -6.85 -17.75 23.96
CA GLY A 823 -6.75 -18.59 25.15
C GLY A 823 -7.59 -19.86 25.07
N ALA A 824 -7.44 -20.72 26.06
CA ALA A 824 -8.20 -21.97 26.19
C ALA A 824 -8.32 -22.35 27.67
N GLN A 825 -9.48 -22.83 28.09
CA GLN A 825 -9.63 -23.42 29.42
C GLN A 825 -9.16 -24.87 29.41
N LEU A 826 -8.25 -25.25 30.29
CA LEU A 826 -7.67 -26.59 30.36
C LEU A 826 -7.96 -27.22 31.73
N THR A 827 -7.97 -28.55 31.77
CA THR A 827 -8.06 -29.31 33.02
C THR A 827 -6.69 -29.38 33.70
N PRO A 828 -6.62 -29.57 35.03
CA PRO A 828 -5.35 -29.82 35.71
C PRO A 828 -4.62 -31.05 35.14
N GLY A 829 -3.31 -30.94 34.94
CA GLY A 829 -2.48 -32.01 34.36
C GLY A 829 -1.50 -31.52 33.29
N LYS A 830 -0.75 -32.47 32.71
CA LYS A 830 0.16 -32.21 31.59
C LYS A 830 -0.57 -32.43 30.27
N HIS A 831 -0.50 -31.44 29.39
CA HIS A 831 -1.21 -31.46 28.11
C HIS A 831 -0.26 -31.18 26.95
N GLN A 832 -0.48 -31.87 25.83
CA GLN A 832 0.10 -31.56 24.53
C GLN A 832 -0.86 -30.69 23.73
N LEU A 833 -0.38 -29.54 23.26
CA LEU A 833 -1.18 -28.59 22.50
C LEU A 833 -0.68 -28.52 21.06
N ALA A 834 -1.60 -28.52 20.11
CA ALA A 834 -1.32 -28.27 18.70
C ALA A 834 -2.24 -27.17 18.15
N PHE A 835 -1.62 -26.09 17.67
CA PHE A 835 -2.30 -24.96 17.04
C PHE A 835 -2.18 -25.06 15.52
N ASN A 836 -3.30 -24.97 14.83
CA ASN A 836 -3.37 -25.01 13.37
C ASN A 836 -4.23 -23.85 12.85
N TYR A 837 -3.66 -23.01 12.00
CA TYR A 837 -4.34 -21.90 11.36
C TYR A 837 -4.90 -22.31 10.00
N HIS A 838 -6.20 -22.14 9.82
CA HIS A 838 -6.88 -22.39 8.56
C HIS A 838 -7.30 -21.07 7.91
N ILE A 839 -7.01 -20.93 6.63
CA ILE A 839 -7.43 -19.77 5.84
C ILE A 839 -8.96 -19.79 5.73
N ARG A 840 -9.62 -18.88 6.43
CA ARG A 840 -11.07 -18.79 6.43
C ARG A 840 -11.59 -18.50 5.02
N GLY A 841 -12.56 -19.31 4.57
CA GLY A 841 -13.19 -19.16 3.27
C GLY A 841 -12.36 -19.68 2.09
N LEU A 842 -11.18 -20.28 2.31
CA LEU A 842 -10.39 -20.84 1.21
C LEU A 842 -11.13 -21.98 0.52
N LEU A 843 -11.68 -22.93 1.29
CA LEU A 843 -12.47 -24.04 0.74
C LEU A 843 -13.70 -23.53 -0.03
N SER A 844 -14.45 -22.59 0.55
CA SER A 844 -15.60 -21.98 -0.13
C SER A 844 -15.19 -21.26 -1.41
N GLY A 845 -14.08 -20.50 -1.37
CA GLY A 845 -13.50 -19.85 -2.54
C GLY A 845 -13.07 -20.85 -3.62
N ALA A 846 -12.42 -21.95 -3.24
CA ALA A 846 -12.01 -23.02 -4.14
C ALA A 846 -13.22 -23.71 -4.80
N ILE A 847 -14.27 -24.00 -4.04
CA ILE A 847 -15.53 -24.56 -4.56
C ILE A 847 -16.18 -23.59 -5.57
N ILE A 848 -16.25 -22.30 -5.25
CA ILE A 848 -16.80 -21.27 -6.15
C ILE A 848 -15.95 -21.15 -7.43
N SER A 849 -14.62 -21.17 -7.30
CA SER A 849 -13.69 -21.17 -8.44
C SER A 849 -13.85 -22.40 -9.32
N ALA A 850 -13.97 -23.59 -8.73
CA ALA A 850 -14.20 -24.83 -9.46
C ALA A 850 -15.54 -24.80 -10.20
N PHE A 851 -16.60 -24.32 -9.55
CA PHE A 851 -17.90 -24.14 -10.20
C PHE A 851 -17.84 -23.12 -11.34
N GLY A 852 -17.09 -22.02 -11.16
CA GLY A 852 -16.82 -21.04 -12.22
C GLY A 852 -16.11 -21.64 -13.44
N LEU A 853 -15.14 -22.54 -13.23
CA LEU A 853 -14.47 -23.28 -14.30
C LEU A 853 -15.45 -24.18 -15.06
N VAL A 854 -16.32 -24.89 -14.35
CA VAL A 854 -17.35 -25.74 -14.97
C VAL A 854 -18.31 -24.89 -15.81
N LEU A 855 -18.83 -23.79 -15.27
CA LEU A 855 -19.71 -22.87 -16.00
C LEU A 855 -19.04 -22.27 -17.24
N LEU A 856 -17.74 -21.95 -17.14
CA LEU A 856 -16.97 -21.49 -18.28
C LEU A 856 -16.88 -22.55 -19.37
N GLY A 857 -16.59 -23.80 -19.00
CA GLY A 857 -16.55 -24.96 -19.90
C GLY A 857 -17.89 -25.21 -20.60
N ILE A 858 -18.99 -25.22 -19.84
CA ILE A 858 -20.35 -25.34 -20.39
C ILE A 858 -20.63 -24.20 -21.38
N SER A 859 -20.28 -22.96 -21.02
CA SER A 859 -20.47 -21.79 -21.89
C SER A 859 -19.65 -21.89 -23.19
N MET A 860 -18.46 -22.49 -23.14
CA MET A 860 -17.64 -22.76 -24.33
C MET A 860 -18.30 -23.79 -25.26
N VAL A 861 -18.78 -24.90 -24.70
CA VAL A 861 -19.42 -26.00 -25.46
C VAL A 861 -20.74 -25.54 -26.07
N TRP A 862 -21.62 -24.93 -25.29
CA TRP A 862 -22.91 -24.41 -25.76
C TRP A 862 -22.74 -23.45 -26.93
N ARG A 863 -21.75 -22.56 -26.85
CA ARG A 863 -21.42 -21.65 -27.94
C ARG A 863 -20.89 -22.35 -29.19
N LYS A 864 -20.18 -23.47 -29.05
CA LYS A 864 -19.68 -24.24 -30.20
C LYS A 864 -20.81 -24.95 -30.93
N HIS A 865 -21.87 -25.37 -30.23
CA HIS A 865 -23.04 -26.01 -30.84
C HIS A 865 -24.05 -25.05 -31.46
N HIS A 866 -24.16 -23.81 -30.96
CA HIS A 866 -25.05 -22.78 -31.51
C HIS A 866 -24.35 -21.74 -32.40
N ARG A 867 -23.22 -22.12 -33.00
CA ARG A 867 -22.49 -21.36 -34.02
C ARG A 867 -22.56 -22.12 -35.32
#